data_AF-A0A8C6BXV0-F1
#
_entry.id   AF-A0A8C6BXV0-F1
#
_cell.length_a   1.000
_cell.length_b   1.000
_cell.length_c   1.000
_cell.angle_alpha   90.00
_cell.angle_beta   90.00
_cell.angle_gamma   90.00
#
_symmetry.space_group_name_H-M   'P 1'
#
loop_
_entity.id
_entity.type
_entity.pdbx_description
1 polymer ?
#
loop_
_entity_poly.entity_id
_entity_poly.type
_entity_poly.pdbx_seq_one_letter_code
_entity_poly.pdbx_strand_id
1 'polypeptide(L)'
;RAVSMKRNGSIIAGYEVVGSSNTSELLSGIGQAAKKAKMGLHQLFPLEDNSFRVFGKAQCNSIVFGFGSKNDEYTLPCSSGYSGSITARCQPSGWHVLRETCVLSELEELKKNFSVIASNATEATVSSLVQNLSMVIQQNPSTTAGDLASVVSILGNISSLSLERHFSVSSSTMENVISISDHILNSTSVTNWTVLLQTEKNAGSQVLASLENISVLVPSTALPLEFSREFINWKGIPASSNQSNLGYNYQTEMFLKNPSIPIRGHALIRSHQFQEPLPETIISMTSSTLGNILPAAKNGNAQVNGPVISMVIPNYSINEIFLTFSKIESNLSQPHCVFWDFNHSQWNDNGCHLVNETPDSVTCRCTHLTSFSVLMSPSVPPDIVPVVKWITFVGLGVSIGSLVLCLTIEALFWKQVNRSQTLHTRHICMVNIALCLLIADIWFIVAASVHTTANPSGVCTAAVFFTHFFYLSLFFWMLLLGFLLAYRVILVFHHMTTPLLVTVGVCLGYGCPLIISIVTIAVTQPSNGYERKDVCWLNWSDGSKPLLAFAGPALTIVAVNLVVVLLVLTKLWRPAVGERLTQDSKATVVRVGRSLLVLTPLLGLTWGFGIGTMVDSRNMAWHVIFASLNASQGFFILCFGMLLDSKLRQLLLNKLSPLSFWNQASKQNSSDSSVKPRFKKTFNPFQHKRNYVLSYTGESSNDITLTQFSSTE
;
A
#
# COMPACT_ATOMS: atom_id res chain seq x y z
N ARG A 1 32.50 -1.95 21.96
CA ARG A 1 31.76 -2.14 23.25
C ARG A 1 31.33 -3.60 23.38
N ALA A 2 31.15 -4.14 24.59
CA ALA A 2 30.67 -5.51 24.79
C ALA A 2 29.37 -5.51 25.61
N VAL A 3 28.34 -6.23 25.14
CA VAL A 3 27.06 -6.40 25.85
C VAL A 3 26.85 -7.89 26.06
N SER A 4 26.68 -8.33 27.30
CA SER A 4 26.40 -9.72 27.66
C SER A 4 24.96 -9.88 28.13
N MET A 5 24.30 -10.93 27.66
CA MET A 5 22.94 -11.27 28.08
C MET A 5 22.83 -12.76 28.38
N LYS A 6 22.18 -13.08 29.51
CA LYS A 6 21.90 -14.46 29.92
C LYS A 6 20.50 -14.84 29.44
N ARG A 7 20.39 -15.95 28.71
CA ARG A 7 19.15 -16.60 28.30
C ARG A 7 19.11 -18.00 28.92
N ASN A 8 17.93 -18.63 29.03
CA ASN A 8 17.80 -19.98 29.62
C ASN A 8 18.89 -20.94 29.09
N GLY A 9 19.88 -21.24 29.94
CA GLY A 9 21.02 -22.12 29.62
C GLY A 9 22.10 -21.57 28.68
N SER A 10 22.05 -20.30 28.25
CA SER A 10 23.03 -19.73 27.29
C SER A 10 23.45 -18.30 27.63
N ILE A 11 24.68 -17.93 27.25
CA ILE A 11 25.23 -16.58 27.44
C ILE A 11 25.62 -16.04 26.06
N ILE A 12 25.09 -14.87 25.72
CA ILE A 12 25.36 -14.21 24.44
C ILE A 12 26.18 -12.96 24.73
N ALA A 13 27.34 -12.85 24.11
CA ALA A 13 28.19 -11.67 24.17
C ALA A 13 28.30 -11.06 22.77
N GLY A 14 27.79 -9.84 22.61
CA GLY A 14 28.05 -9.04 21.42
C GLY A 14 29.32 -8.24 21.58
N TYR A 15 30.10 -8.12 20.51
CA TYR A 15 31.28 -7.28 20.45
C TYR A 15 31.29 -6.51 19.14
N GLU A 16 31.73 -5.26 19.21
CA GLU A 16 31.92 -4.40 18.05
C GLU A 16 33.36 -4.53 17.57
N VAL A 17 33.54 -4.87 16.28
CA VAL A 17 34.85 -4.91 15.62
C VAL A 17 34.92 -3.71 14.68
N VAL A 18 35.70 -2.71 15.06
CA VAL A 18 36.01 -1.56 14.20
C VAL A 18 37.24 -1.93 13.38
N GLY A 19 37.11 -2.02 12.06
CA GLY A 19 38.18 -2.43 11.14
C GLY A 19 38.16 -1.65 9.82
N SER A 20 39.29 -1.64 9.10
CA SER A 20 39.43 -0.94 7.81
C SER A 20 38.65 -1.65 6.69
N SER A 21 38.52 -1.01 5.53
CA SER A 21 37.67 -1.38 4.38
C SER A 21 37.95 -2.75 3.73
N ASN A 22 38.82 -3.58 4.30
CA ASN A 22 39.22 -4.88 3.77
C ASN A 22 38.55 -6.05 4.52
N THR A 23 37.85 -6.92 3.79
CA THR A 23 37.13 -8.08 4.31
C THR A 23 38.02 -9.06 5.09
N SER A 24 39.29 -9.21 4.69
CA SER A 24 40.24 -10.11 5.37
C SER A 24 40.69 -9.59 6.74
N GLU A 25 40.88 -8.28 6.87
CA GLU A 25 41.20 -7.62 8.15
C GLU A 25 40.01 -7.70 9.11
N LEU A 26 38.80 -7.51 8.61
CA LEU A 26 37.58 -7.62 9.40
C LEU A 26 37.39 -9.05 9.96
N LEU A 27 37.58 -10.08 9.12
CA LEU A 27 37.49 -11.48 9.55
C LEU A 27 38.54 -11.84 10.60
N SER A 28 39.78 -11.34 10.43
CA SER A 28 40.85 -11.49 11.42
C SER A 28 40.50 -10.81 12.75
N GLY A 29 39.96 -9.58 12.69
CA GLY A 29 39.49 -8.83 13.86
C GLY A 29 38.34 -9.54 14.60
N ILE A 30 37.39 -10.11 13.86
CA ILE A 30 36.30 -10.93 14.41
C ILE A 30 36.86 -12.15 15.14
N GLY A 31 37.83 -12.86 14.55
CA GLY A 31 38.49 -14.01 15.18
C GLY A 31 39.21 -13.65 16.48
N GLN A 32 39.93 -12.53 16.50
CA GLN A 32 40.64 -12.06 17.69
C GLN A 32 39.67 -11.64 18.81
N ALA A 33 38.59 -10.93 18.47
CA ALA A 33 37.56 -10.53 19.41
C ALA A 33 36.80 -11.73 19.98
N ALA A 34 36.44 -12.72 19.14
CA ALA A 34 35.82 -13.96 19.58
C ALA A 34 36.69 -14.73 20.58
N LYS A 35 38.01 -14.81 20.33
CA LYS A 35 38.94 -15.49 21.24
C LYS A 35 39.03 -14.77 22.59
N LYS A 36 39.09 -13.44 22.60
CA LYS A 36 39.05 -12.63 23.84
C LYS A 36 37.74 -12.81 24.60
N ALA A 37 36.60 -12.78 23.89
CA ALA A 37 35.28 -12.97 24.48
C ALA A 37 35.14 -14.38 25.11
N LYS A 38 35.59 -15.43 24.41
CA LYS A 38 35.61 -16.80 24.93
C LYS A 38 36.42 -16.90 26.22
N MET A 39 37.65 -16.35 26.24
CA MET A 39 38.50 -16.36 27.43
C MET A 39 37.86 -15.60 28.61
N GLY A 40 37.28 -14.42 28.36
CA GLY A 40 36.59 -13.64 29.39
C GLY A 40 35.35 -14.35 29.95
N LEU A 41 34.58 -15.04 29.10
CA LEU A 41 33.41 -15.79 29.56
C LEU A 41 33.78 -17.04 30.37
N HIS A 42 34.86 -17.75 30.02
CA HIS A 42 35.36 -18.88 30.82
C HIS A 42 35.86 -18.45 32.21
N GLN A 43 36.30 -17.21 32.39
CA GLN A 43 36.68 -16.68 33.71
C GLN A 43 35.45 -16.42 34.60
N LEU A 44 34.30 -16.15 34.01
CA LEU A 44 33.09 -15.77 34.72
C LEU A 44 32.09 -16.92 34.87
N PHE A 45 32.14 -17.92 33.97
CA PHE A 45 31.14 -18.99 33.91
C PHE A 45 31.79 -20.35 33.56
N PRO A 46 31.30 -21.46 34.14
CA PRO A 46 31.66 -22.81 33.71
C PRO A 46 30.97 -23.11 32.37
N LEU A 47 31.74 -23.12 31.28
CA LEU A 47 31.26 -23.39 29.91
C LEU A 47 31.74 -24.77 29.45
N GLU A 48 30.86 -25.55 28.82
CA GLU A 48 31.24 -26.84 28.21
C GLU A 48 32.18 -26.64 27.01
N ASP A 49 33.15 -27.55 26.86
CA ASP A 49 34.04 -27.58 25.70
C ASP A 49 33.21 -27.85 24.43
N ASN A 50 33.21 -26.89 23.51
CA ASN A 50 32.41 -26.81 22.26
C ASN A 50 31.03 -26.14 22.35
N SER A 51 30.67 -25.55 23.49
CA SER A 51 29.43 -24.74 23.62
C SER A 51 29.53 -23.36 22.96
N PHE A 52 30.75 -22.85 22.71
CA PHE A 52 30.97 -21.51 22.16
C PHE A 52 30.76 -21.47 20.64
N ARG A 53 29.77 -20.69 20.20
CA ARG A 53 29.48 -20.45 18.78
C ARG A 53 29.57 -18.96 18.46
N VAL A 54 30.23 -18.61 17.35
CA VAL A 54 30.25 -17.25 16.82
C VAL A 54 29.18 -17.13 15.75
N PHE A 55 28.18 -16.28 16.00
CA PHE A 55 27.16 -15.95 15.01
C PHE A 55 27.64 -14.78 14.14
N GLY A 56 27.15 -14.70 12.89
CA GLY A 56 27.44 -13.60 11.97
C GLY A 56 26.84 -12.26 12.43
N LYS A 57 26.71 -11.29 11.52
CA LYS A 57 26.09 -9.99 11.82
C LYS A 57 24.69 -10.20 12.43
N ALA A 58 24.49 -9.76 13.66
CA ALA A 58 23.18 -9.77 14.31
C ALA A 58 22.24 -8.83 13.56
N GLN A 59 21.04 -9.31 13.23
CA GLN A 59 20.04 -8.52 12.51
C GLN A 59 19.29 -7.60 13.47
N CYS A 60 19.02 -8.07 14.69
CA CYS A 60 18.40 -7.27 15.74
C CYS A 60 19.35 -7.12 16.93
N ASN A 61 19.25 -5.96 17.56
CA ASN A 61 20.01 -5.53 18.72
C ASN A 61 19.04 -4.74 19.61
N SER A 62 18.95 -5.10 20.90
CA SER A 62 18.26 -4.32 21.92
C SER A 62 18.98 -4.51 23.26
N ILE A 63 18.91 -3.51 24.13
CA ILE A 63 19.39 -3.63 25.52
C ILE A 63 18.53 -4.67 26.27
N VAL A 64 17.24 -4.75 25.95
CA VAL A 64 16.27 -5.65 26.62
C VAL A 64 16.32 -7.05 26.01
N PHE A 65 16.22 -7.15 24.68
CA PHE A 65 16.15 -8.44 24.00
C PHE A 65 17.50 -8.97 23.51
N GLY A 66 18.58 -8.20 23.64
CA GLY A 66 19.91 -8.60 23.19
C GLY A 66 20.00 -8.74 21.67
N PHE A 67 20.87 -9.64 21.22
CA PHE A 67 21.10 -9.90 19.80
C PHE A 67 20.18 -11.01 19.27
N GLY A 68 19.69 -10.83 18.05
CA GLY A 68 18.81 -11.80 17.39
C GLY A 68 19.08 -11.94 15.89
N SER A 69 18.79 -13.13 15.38
CA SER A 69 18.74 -13.47 13.96
C SER A 69 17.33 -13.28 13.41
N LYS A 70 17.19 -13.22 12.09
CA LYS A 70 15.88 -13.07 11.43
C LYS A 70 14.86 -14.07 11.97
N ASN A 71 13.68 -13.58 12.34
CA ASN A 71 12.56 -14.35 12.87
C ASN A 71 12.79 -15.01 14.23
N ASP A 72 13.92 -14.75 14.91
CA ASP A 72 14.09 -15.19 16.30
C ASP A 72 13.01 -14.58 17.18
N GLU A 73 12.42 -15.40 18.06
CA GLU A 73 11.44 -14.96 19.05
C GLU A 73 11.96 -15.22 20.45
N TYR A 74 11.85 -14.21 21.31
CA TYR A 74 12.21 -14.36 22.71
C TYR A 74 11.10 -13.84 23.61
N THR A 75 10.91 -14.58 24.70
CA THR A 75 10.06 -14.18 25.81
C THR A 75 10.93 -13.96 27.03
N LEU A 76 10.79 -12.80 27.66
CA LEU A 76 11.51 -12.41 28.87
C LEU A 76 10.50 -12.06 29.97
N PRO A 77 10.83 -12.30 31.25
CA PRO A 77 10.04 -11.78 32.35
C PRO A 77 10.08 -10.25 32.35
N CYS A 78 9.03 -9.62 32.88
CA CYS A 78 9.00 -8.17 33.05
C CYS A 78 10.05 -7.69 34.06
N SER A 79 10.38 -6.39 34.00
CA SER A 79 11.29 -5.74 34.95
C SER A 79 10.76 -5.77 36.38
N SER A 80 11.63 -5.55 37.36
CA SER A 80 11.24 -5.49 38.78
C SER A 80 10.10 -4.49 39.00
N GLY A 81 9.08 -4.89 39.77
CA GLY A 81 7.86 -4.11 40.01
C GLY A 81 6.69 -4.47 39.10
N TYR A 82 6.96 -5.20 38.01
CA TYR A 82 5.95 -5.69 37.08
C TYR A 82 5.86 -7.22 37.12
N SER A 83 4.64 -7.74 36.99
CA SER A 83 4.37 -9.16 36.81
C SER A 83 4.07 -9.47 35.34
N GLY A 84 4.38 -10.69 34.88
CA GLY A 84 4.10 -11.13 33.51
C GLY A 84 5.36 -11.28 32.64
N SER A 85 5.17 -11.18 31.32
CA SER A 85 6.23 -11.40 30.34
C SER A 85 6.07 -10.53 29.10
N ILE A 86 7.19 -10.30 28.41
CA ILE A 86 7.25 -9.62 27.12
C ILE A 86 7.85 -10.55 26.06
N THR A 87 7.16 -10.66 24.91
CA THR A 87 7.56 -11.47 23.77
C THR A 87 7.82 -10.59 22.56
N ALA A 88 9.00 -10.70 21.96
CA ALA A 88 9.38 -9.95 20.76
C ALA A 88 9.97 -10.86 19.67
N ARG A 89 9.77 -10.47 18.40
CA ARG A 89 10.30 -11.13 17.21
C ARG A 89 11.30 -10.22 16.48
N CYS A 90 12.42 -10.78 16.06
CA CYS A 90 13.41 -10.07 15.28
C CYS A 90 12.97 -9.97 13.80
N GLN A 91 12.83 -8.74 13.30
CA GLN A 91 12.55 -8.42 11.91
C GLN A 91 13.71 -7.57 11.32
N PRO A 92 13.75 -7.33 9.99
CA PRO A 92 14.83 -6.53 9.39
C PRO A 92 14.96 -5.10 9.93
N SER A 93 13.89 -4.53 10.48
CA SER A 93 13.86 -3.21 11.12
C SER A 93 14.22 -3.22 12.61
N GLY A 94 14.46 -4.39 13.21
CA GLY A 94 14.81 -4.53 14.63
C GLY A 94 13.88 -5.49 15.39
N TRP A 95 13.95 -5.42 16.73
CA TRP A 95 13.05 -6.18 17.61
C TRP A 95 11.65 -5.55 17.61
N HIS A 96 10.63 -6.35 17.30
CA HIS A 96 9.23 -5.94 17.38
C HIS A 96 8.51 -6.71 18.48
N VAL A 97 7.91 -6.00 19.42
CA VAL A 97 7.10 -6.60 20.48
C VAL A 97 5.83 -7.16 19.85
N LEU A 98 5.62 -8.46 20.03
CA LEU A 98 4.41 -9.17 19.58
C LEU A 98 3.36 -9.22 20.68
N ARG A 99 3.81 -9.38 21.92
CA ARG A 99 2.94 -9.52 23.08
C ARG A 99 3.62 -8.98 24.31
N GLU A 100 2.90 -8.21 25.10
CA GLU A 100 3.36 -7.72 26.38
C GLU A 100 2.23 -7.86 27.40
N THR A 101 2.50 -8.59 28.47
CA THR A 101 1.55 -8.80 29.58
C THR A 101 2.11 -8.25 30.89
N CYS A 102 3.02 -7.26 30.81
CA CYS A 102 3.59 -6.64 31.99
C CYS A 102 2.50 -5.83 32.70
N VAL A 103 2.31 -6.07 33.99
CA VAL A 103 1.33 -5.33 34.81
C VAL A 103 2.03 -4.85 36.07
N LEU A 104 1.82 -3.58 36.41
CA LEU A 104 2.30 -3.01 37.66
C LEU A 104 1.68 -3.75 38.86
N SER A 105 2.50 -4.12 39.83
CA SER A 105 2.06 -4.92 40.99
C SER A 105 0.88 -4.27 41.75
N GLU A 106 0.86 -2.94 41.85
CA GLU A 106 -0.20 -2.15 42.48
C GLU A 106 -1.55 -2.26 41.72
N LEU A 107 -1.52 -2.27 40.39
CA LEU A 107 -2.72 -2.47 39.57
C LEU A 107 -3.27 -3.90 39.73
N GLU A 108 -2.37 -4.88 39.85
CA GLU A 108 -2.78 -6.27 40.07
C GLU A 108 -3.42 -6.45 41.45
N GLU A 109 -2.91 -5.77 42.48
CA GLU A 109 -3.51 -5.72 43.81
C GLU A 109 -4.90 -5.06 43.78
N LEU A 110 -5.04 -3.92 43.10
CA LEU A 110 -6.35 -3.28 42.92
C LEU A 110 -7.36 -4.20 42.22
N LYS A 111 -6.93 -4.94 41.19
CA LYS A 111 -7.78 -5.90 40.49
C LYS A 111 -8.25 -7.04 41.41
N LYS A 112 -7.36 -7.55 42.27
CA LYS A 112 -7.68 -8.58 43.29
C LYS A 112 -8.61 -8.03 44.37
N ASN A 113 -8.38 -6.81 44.84
CA ASN A 113 -9.24 -6.18 45.84
C ASN A 113 -10.67 -5.99 45.31
N PHE A 114 -10.81 -5.58 44.05
CA PHE A 114 -12.13 -5.46 43.42
C PHE A 114 -12.86 -6.79 43.33
N SER A 115 -12.20 -7.88 42.91
CA SER A 115 -12.87 -9.18 42.76
C SER A 115 -13.39 -9.75 44.08
N VAL A 116 -12.76 -9.40 45.20
CA VAL A 116 -13.21 -9.78 46.55
C VAL A 116 -14.41 -8.96 47.02
N ILE A 117 -14.47 -7.68 46.68
CA ILE A 117 -15.47 -6.73 47.22
C ILE A 117 -16.71 -6.61 46.32
N ALA A 118 -16.63 -7.02 45.05
CA ALA A 118 -17.67 -6.80 44.04
C ALA A 118 -19.10 -7.22 44.46
N SER A 119 -19.26 -8.32 45.21
CA SER A 119 -20.59 -8.79 45.64
C SER A 119 -21.28 -7.87 46.65
N ASN A 120 -20.51 -7.23 47.53
CA ASN A 120 -20.96 -6.39 48.64
C ASN A 120 -20.58 -4.91 48.45
N ALA A 121 -20.26 -4.51 47.21
CA ALA A 121 -19.84 -3.16 46.90
C ALA A 121 -20.95 -2.13 47.19
N THR A 122 -20.53 -0.93 47.60
CA THR A 122 -21.34 0.28 47.78
C THR A 122 -20.81 1.41 46.89
N GLU A 123 -21.61 2.46 46.69
CA GLU A 123 -21.20 3.65 45.91
C GLU A 123 -19.87 4.27 46.40
N ALA A 124 -19.68 4.31 47.73
CA ALA A 124 -18.46 4.83 48.35
C ALA A 124 -17.25 3.94 48.05
N THR A 125 -17.41 2.61 48.09
CA THR A 125 -16.31 1.68 47.75
C THR A 125 -15.91 1.78 46.28
N VAL A 126 -16.87 1.95 45.38
CA VAL A 126 -16.60 2.15 43.94
C VAL A 126 -15.87 3.47 43.72
N SER A 127 -16.34 4.56 44.35
CA SER A 127 -15.69 5.87 44.25
C SER A 127 -14.25 5.85 44.79
N SER A 128 -14.01 5.17 45.91
CA SER A 128 -12.66 4.99 46.46
C SER A 128 -11.76 4.17 45.53
N LEU A 129 -12.30 3.12 44.89
CA LEU A 129 -11.53 2.32 43.94
C LEU A 129 -11.14 3.12 42.70
N VAL A 130 -12.06 3.90 42.14
CA VAL A 130 -11.79 4.81 41.01
C VAL A 130 -10.71 5.82 41.39
N GLN A 131 -10.78 6.39 42.59
CA GLN A 131 -9.76 7.32 43.09
C GLN A 131 -8.38 6.64 43.22
N ASN A 132 -8.32 5.43 43.80
CA ASN A 132 -7.07 4.68 43.92
C ASN A 132 -6.47 4.34 42.56
N LEU A 133 -7.30 3.91 41.60
CA LEU A 133 -6.88 3.65 40.23
C LEU A 133 -6.30 4.90 39.58
N SER A 134 -6.97 6.05 39.73
CA SER A 134 -6.49 7.33 39.22
C SER A 134 -5.12 7.70 39.81
N MET A 135 -4.93 7.52 41.13
CA MET A 135 -3.64 7.81 41.79
C MET A 135 -2.51 6.92 41.28
N VAL A 136 -2.73 5.60 41.16
CA VAL A 136 -1.72 4.64 40.67
C VAL A 136 -1.28 5.00 39.25
N ILE A 137 -2.22 5.35 38.38
CA ILE A 137 -1.95 5.70 36.99
C ILE A 137 -1.22 7.05 36.88
N GLN A 138 -1.62 8.07 37.66
CA GLN A 138 -0.96 9.36 37.64
C GLN A 138 0.48 9.32 38.17
N GLN A 139 0.77 8.44 39.12
CA GLN A 139 2.12 8.25 39.68
C GLN A 139 3.06 7.49 38.74
N ASN A 140 2.51 6.70 37.81
CA ASN A 140 3.28 5.84 36.91
C ASN A 140 3.01 6.20 35.45
N PRO A 141 3.75 7.18 34.88
CA PRO A 141 3.47 7.70 33.54
C PRO A 141 3.74 6.70 32.39
N SER A 142 4.51 5.65 32.65
CA SER A 142 4.78 4.60 31.68
C SER A 142 3.67 3.54 31.72
N THR A 143 2.79 3.56 30.71
CA THR A 143 1.72 2.56 30.58
C THR A 143 2.18 1.42 29.67
N THR A 144 2.33 0.20 30.17
CA THR A 144 2.58 -0.98 29.31
C THR A 144 1.28 -1.49 28.69
N ALA A 145 1.35 -2.39 27.71
CA ALA A 145 0.15 -3.00 27.12
C ALA A 145 -0.64 -3.84 28.16
N GLY A 146 0.03 -4.44 29.13
CA GLY A 146 -0.64 -5.17 30.22
C GLY A 146 -1.25 -4.25 31.28
N ASP A 147 -0.64 -3.09 31.56
CA ASP A 147 -1.28 -2.05 32.38
C ASP A 147 -2.56 -1.56 31.72
N LEU A 148 -2.51 -1.24 30.41
CA LEU A 148 -3.70 -0.86 29.63
C LEU A 148 -4.80 -1.92 29.76
N ALA A 149 -4.48 -3.20 29.52
CA ALA A 149 -5.44 -4.30 29.66
C ALA A 149 -6.07 -4.34 31.06
N SER A 150 -5.27 -4.11 32.10
CA SER A 150 -5.73 -4.11 33.49
C SER A 150 -6.65 -2.92 33.78
N VAL A 151 -6.30 -1.71 33.32
CA VAL A 151 -7.13 -0.51 33.48
C VAL A 151 -8.46 -0.66 32.75
N VAL A 152 -8.45 -1.15 31.50
CA VAL A 152 -9.66 -1.42 30.71
C VAL A 152 -10.57 -2.41 31.42
N SER A 153 -10.00 -3.49 31.94
CA SER A 153 -10.74 -4.50 32.70
C SER A 153 -11.34 -3.94 33.99
N ILE A 154 -10.59 -3.17 34.77
CA ILE A 154 -11.08 -2.57 36.01
C ILE A 154 -12.20 -1.57 35.73
N LEU A 155 -12.01 -0.66 34.76
CA LEU A 155 -13.05 0.31 34.37
C LEU A 155 -14.32 -0.38 33.85
N GLY A 156 -14.19 -1.42 33.02
CA GLY A 156 -15.33 -2.18 32.52
C GLY A 156 -16.10 -2.89 33.63
N ASN A 157 -15.40 -3.44 34.62
CA ASN A 157 -16.03 -4.07 35.78
C ASN A 157 -16.72 -3.04 36.68
N ILE A 158 -16.10 -1.88 36.92
CA ILE A 158 -16.70 -0.77 37.67
C ILE A 158 -17.97 -0.27 36.96
N SER A 159 -17.88 -0.08 35.65
CA SER A 159 -19.01 0.37 34.81
C SER A 159 -20.19 -0.60 34.88
N SER A 160 -19.96 -1.89 34.64
CA SER A 160 -21.01 -2.92 34.67
C SER A 160 -21.66 -3.05 36.05
N LEU A 161 -20.85 -3.09 37.12
CA LEU A 161 -21.35 -3.16 38.49
C LEU A 161 -22.18 -1.92 38.86
N SER A 162 -21.70 -0.73 38.48
CA SER A 162 -22.40 0.53 38.80
C SER A 162 -23.72 0.65 38.05
N LEU A 163 -23.78 0.17 36.79
CA LEU A 163 -25.02 0.09 36.04
C LEU A 163 -26.01 -0.91 36.64
N GLU A 164 -25.55 -2.13 36.96
CA GLU A 164 -26.42 -3.17 37.54
C GLU A 164 -27.06 -2.71 38.86
N ARG A 165 -26.25 -2.05 39.71
CA ARG A 165 -26.69 -1.60 41.04
C ARG A 165 -27.23 -0.16 41.06
N HIS A 166 -27.26 0.53 39.91
CA HIS A 166 -27.71 1.92 39.77
C HIS A 166 -26.99 2.89 40.74
N PHE A 167 -25.68 2.72 40.88
CA PHE A 167 -24.86 3.57 41.74
C PHE A 167 -24.71 4.98 41.15
N SER A 168 -25.03 6.00 41.94
CA SER A 168 -24.85 7.39 41.54
C SER A 168 -23.37 7.76 41.46
N VAL A 169 -22.97 8.43 40.37
CA VAL A 169 -21.59 8.88 40.15
C VAL A 169 -21.44 10.34 40.57
N SER A 170 -20.57 10.61 41.55
CA SER A 170 -20.28 11.95 42.02
C SER A 170 -19.37 12.73 41.06
N SER A 171 -19.33 14.06 41.18
CA SER A 171 -18.44 14.92 40.38
C SER A 171 -16.96 14.53 40.52
N SER A 172 -16.50 14.19 41.73
CA SER A 172 -15.10 13.79 41.95
C SER A 172 -14.79 12.41 41.36
N THR A 173 -15.74 11.48 41.46
CA THR A 173 -15.63 10.16 40.82
C THR A 173 -15.53 10.31 39.30
N MET A 174 -16.38 11.15 38.70
CA MET A 174 -16.34 11.40 37.26
C MET A 174 -15.04 12.08 36.82
N GLU A 175 -14.54 13.06 37.58
CA GLU A 175 -13.25 13.70 37.28
C GLU A 175 -12.09 12.68 37.26
N ASN A 176 -12.07 11.75 38.22
CA ASN A 176 -11.10 10.66 38.24
C ASN A 176 -11.25 9.73 37.03
N VAL A 177 -12.48 9.35 36.64
CA VAL A 177 -12.73 8.54 35.43
C VAL A 177 -12.20 9.24 34.17
N ILE A 178 -12.45 10.54 34.02
CA ILE A 178 -11.94 11.33 32.90
C ILE A 178 -10.40 11.43 32.96
N SER A 179 -9.80 11.59 34.14
CA SER A 179 -8.34 11.60 34.29
C SER A 179 -7.70 10.26 33.92
N ILE A 180 -8.30 9.14 34.32
CA ILE A 180 -7.84 7.80 33.94
C ILE A 180 -7.93 7.63 32.41
N SER A 181 -9.05 8.06 31.84
CA SER A 181 -9.30 7.96 30.40
C SER A 181 -8.32 8.79 29.60
N ASP A 182 -8.06 10.04 30.01
CA ASP A 182 -7.07 10.91 29.38
C ASP A 182 -5.68 10.28 29.37
N HIS A 183 -5.28 9.65 30.48
CA HIS A 183 -4.00 8.97 30.60
C HIS A 183 -3.86 7.78 29.63
N ILE A 184 -4.85 6.88 29.60
CA ILE A 184 -4.79 5.71 28.69
C ILE A 184 -4.96 6.12 27.22
N LEU A 185 -5.62 7.25 26.95
CA LEU A 185 -5.81 7.83 25.62
C LEU A 185 -4.63 8.70 25.16
N ASN A 186 -3.56 8.79 25.95
CA ASN A 186 -2.37 9.53 25.58
C ASN A 186 -1.79 9.02 24.24
N SER A 187 -1.39 9.95 23.38
CA SER A 187 -0.73 9.65 22.11
C SER A 187 0.50 8.74 22.23
N THR A 188 1.24 8.78 23.34
CA THR A 188 2.39 7.90 23.60
C THR A 188 1.98 6.45 23.85
N SER A 189 0.77 6.23 24.36
CA SER A 189 0.23 4.90 24.68
C SER A 189 -0.31 4.17 23.44
N VAL A 190 -0.44 4.85 22.29
CA VAL A 190 -0.98 4.28 21.05
C VAL A 190 -0.18 3.06 20.59
N THR A 191 1.14 3.04 20.76
CA THR A 191 1.96 1.85 20.45
C THR A 191 1.59 0.66 21.34
N ASN A 192 1.32 0.90 22.62
CA ASN A 192 0.99 -0.15 23.57
C ASN A 192 -0.44 -0.66 23.34
N TRP A 193 -1.36 0.22 22.94
CA TRP A 193 -2.66 -0.17 22.40
C TRP A 193 -2.54 -1.05 21.16
N THR A 194 -1.64 -0.74 20.23
CA THR A 194 -1.47 -1.59 19.04
C THR A 194 -0.99 -3.00 19.39
N VAL A 195 -0.22 -3.16 20.46
CA VAL A 195 0.17 -4.49 20.99
C VAL A 195 -1.03 -5.17 21.66
N LEU A 196 -1.77 -4.46 22.52
CA LEU A 196 -2.95 -4.99 23.20
C LEU A 196 -4.03 -5.48 22.23
N LEU A 197 -4.35 -4.69 21.20
CA LEU A 197 -5.40 -4.97 20.23
C LEU A 197 -5.11 -6.20 19.34
N GLN A 198 -3.85 -6.68 19.30
CA GLN A 198 -3.53 -7.96 18.65
C GLN A 198 -4.15 -9.14 19.40
N THR A 199 -4.24 -9.08 20.73
CA THR A 199 -4.83 -10.12 21.58
C THR A 199 -6.27 -9.81 21.99
N GLU A 200 -6.57 -8.56 22.32
CA GLU A 200 -7.86 -8.11 22.84
C GLU A 200 -8.50 -7.09 21.90
N LYS A 201 -9.07 -7.57 20.79
CA LYS A 201 -9.60 -6.72 19.71
C LYS A 201 -10.67 -5.71 20.16
N ASN A 202 -11.41 -6.02 21.24
CA ASN A 202 -12.53 -5.22 21.70
C ASN A 202 -12.16 -4.27 22.85
N ALA A 203 -10.90 -4.21 23.28
CA ALA A 203 -10.48 -3.41 24.44
C ALA A 203 -10.83 -1.91 24.27
N GLY A 204 -10.62 -1.34 23.07
CA GLY A 204 -11.02 0.04 22.77
C GLY A 204 -12.54 0.26 22.84
N SER A 205 -13.34 -0.69 22.35
CA SER A 205 -14.79 -0.65 22.44
C SER A 205 -15.27 -0.72 23.89
N GLN A 206 -14.58 -1.49 24.73
CA GLN A 206 -14.89 -1.63 26.15
C GLN A 206 -14.62 -0.33 26.92
N VAL A 207 -13.56 0.42 26.60
CA VAL A 207 -13.30 1.75 27.18
C VAL A 207 -14.44 2.70 26.84
N LEU A 208 -14.79 2.79 25.55
CA LEU A 208 -15.86 3.69 25.11
C LEU A 208 -17.20 3.36 25.78
N ALA A 209 -17.57 2.06 25.80
CA ALA A 209 -18.78 1.61 26.49
C ALA A 209 -18.75 1.94 27.98
N SER A 210 -17.61 1.73 28.65
CA SER A 210 -17.46 2.03 30.08
C SER A 210 -17.68 3.50 30.38
N LEU A 211 -17.15 4.39 29.52
CA LEU A 211 -17.31 5.83 29.65
C LEU A 211 -18.75 6.28 29.44
N GLU A 212 -19.44 5.78 28.40
CA GLU A 212 -20.85 6.11 28.16
C GLU A 212 -21.72 5.63 29.33
N ASN A 213 -21.53 4.39 29.77
CA ASN A 213 -22.26 3.79 30.87
C ASN A 213 -22.08 4.54 32.21
N ILE A 214 -20.83 4.88 32.58
CA ILE A 214 -20.55 5.63 33.81
C ILE A 214 -21.15 7.05 33.70
N SER A 215 -21.13 7.65 32.52
CA SER A 215 -21.67 9.00 32.33
C SER A 215 -23.18 9.06 32.57
N VAL A 216 -23.94 8.03 32.16
CA VAL A 216 -25.39 7.94 32.39
C VAL A 216 -25.75 7.95 33.88
N LEU A 217 -24.83 7.50 34.74
CA LEU A 217 -25.04 7.41 36.19
C LEU A 217 -24.77 8.72 36.94
N VAL A 218 -24.39 9.80 36.25
CA VAL A 218 -24.24 11.13 36.86
C VAL A 218 -25.63 11.76 37.01
N PRO A 219 -26.10 12.04 38.24
CA PRO A 219 -27.44 12.56 38.48
C PRO A 219 -27.57 14.00 38.00
N SER A 220 -28.77 14.40 37.56
CA SER A 220 -29.07 15.77 37.13
C SER A 220 -28.78 16.84 38.21
N THR A 221 -28.86 16.48 39.49
CA THR A 221 -28.53 17.35 40.63
C THR A 221 -27.05 17.69 40.75
N ALA A 222 -26.18 16.87 40.15
CA ALA A 222 -24.73 17.12 40.13
C ALA A 222 -24.30 17.95 38.91
N LEU A 223 -25.17 18.14 37.92
CA LEU A 223 -24.89 18.87 36.68
C LEU A 223 -25.28 20.37 36.80
N PRO A 224 -24.64 21.28 36.05
CA PRO A 224 -23.71 21.05 34.95
C PRO A 224 -22.27 20.77 35.41
N LEU A 225 -21.58 19.91 34.65
CA LEU A 225 -20.17 19.56 34.86
C LEU A 225 -19.45 19.57 33.51
N GLU A 226 -18.21 20.04 33.49
CA GLU A 226 -17.37 20.10 32.29
C GLU A 226 -15.92 19.80 32.66
N PHE A 227 -15.35 18.80 32.00
CA PHE A 227 -13.96 18.38 32.17
C PHE A 227 -13.27 18.44 30.81
N SER A 228 -12.22 19.25 30.70
CA SER A 228 -11.39 19.30 29.50
C SER A 228 -9.98 18.84 29.82
N ARG A 229 -9.50 17.85 29.06
CA ARG A 229 -8.14 17.30 29.15
C ARG A 229 -7.51 17.29 27.76
N GLU A 230 -6.31 16.74 27.62
CA GLU A 230 -5.54 16.80 26.37
C GLU A 230 -6.12 15.88 25.27
N PHE A 231 -6.61 14.69 25.65
CA PHE A 231 -7.07 13.65 24.71
C PHE A 231 -8.57 13.37 24.79
N ILE A 232 -9.25 13.88 25.83
CA ILE A 232 -10.68 13.68 26.06
C ILE A 232 -11.33 14.89 26.75
N ASN A 233 -12.48 15.29 26.23
CA ASN A 233 -13.34 16.31 26.82
C ASN A 233 -14.70 15.70 27.12
N TRP A 234 -15.30 16.10 28.24
CA TRP A 234 -16.60 15.62 28.69
C TRP A 234 -17.41 16.77 29.24
N LYS A 235 -18.71 16.81 28.92
CA LYS A 235 -19.64 17.82 29.39
C LYS A 235 -21.01 17.20 29.62
N GLY A 236 -21.58 17.44 30.79
CA GLY A 236 -22.94 17.06 31.15
C GLY A 236 -23.74 18.28 31.59
N ILE A 237 -24.98 18.40 31.14
CA ILE A 237 -25.91 19.44 31.58
C ILE A 237 -27.27 18.83 31.94
N PRO A 238 -28.04 19.42 32.88
CA PRO A 238 -29.43 19.06 33.04
C PRO A 238 -30.23 19.61 31.84
N ALA A 239 -31.21 18.85 31.35
CA ALA A 239 -32.12 19.40 30.35
C ALA A 239 -33.20 20.27 31.03
N SER A 240 -33.61 21.33 30.34
CA SER A 240 -34.53 22.34 30.82
C SER A 240 -35.43 22.81 29.68
N SER A 241 -36.42 23.65 29.97
CA SER A 241 -37.26 24.27 28.93
C SER A 241 -36.45 25.07 27.89
N ASN A 242 -35.22 25.48 28.22
CA ASN A 242 -34.34 26.18 27.29
C ASN A 242 -33.98 25.34 26.05
N GLN A 243 -33.84 24.02 26.20
CA GLN A 243 -33.52 23.12 25.08
C GLN A 243 -34.66 23.06 24.05
N SER A 244 -35.92 23.18 24.48
CA SER A 244 -37.07 23.28 23.58
C SER A 244 -37.10 24.57 22.75
N ASN A 245 -36.39 25.62 23.19
CA ASN A 245 -36.30 26.91 22.49
C ASN A 245 -35.04 27.04 21.63
N LEU A 246 -33.87 26.72 22.19
CA LEU A 246 -32.56 26.96 21.56
C LEU A 246 -31.89 25.69 21.01
N GLY A 247 -32.36 24.51 21.42
CA GLY A 247 -31.69 23.24 21.15
C GLY A 247 -30.47 23.03 22.03
N TYR A 248 -29.55 22.19 21.55
CA TYR A 248 -28.29 21.90 22.21
C TYR A 248 -27.14 22.04 21.22
N ASN A 249 -26.15 22.85 21.58
CA ASN A 249 -24.96 23.11 20.79
C ASN A 249 -23.72 22.84 21.65
N TYR A 250 -22.95 21.84 21.25
CA TYR A 250 -21.71 21.45 21.89
C TYR A 250 -20.55 21.70 20.94
N GLN A 251 -19.54 22.43 21.41
CA GLN A 251 -18.33 22.77 20.68
C GLN A 251 -17.12 22.48 21.56
N THR A 252 -16.07 21.93 20.94
CA THR A 252 -14.84 21.60 21.63
C THR A 252 -13.63 21.76 20.72
N GLU A 253 -12.49 22.13 21.30
CA GLU A 253 -11.19 22.22 20.65
C GLU A 253 -10.14 21.49 21.52
N MET A 254 -9.27 20.70 20.91
CA MET A 254 -8.17 19.99 21.57
C MET A 254 -6.85 20.23 20.83
N PHE A 255 -5.76 20.41 21.58
CA PHE A 255 -4.42 20.68 21.05
C PHE A 255 -3.47 19.53 21.40
N LEU A 256 -3.19 18.66 20.43
CA LEU A 256 -2.33 17.48 20.63
C LEU A 256 -0.83 17.80 20.80
N LYS A 257 -0.34 18.87 20.14
CA LYS A 257 1.03 19.39 20.26
C LYS A 257 1.02 20.88 19.95
N ASN A 258 1.93 21.66 20.53
CA ASN A 258 2.08 23.07 20.19
C ASN A 258 3.25 23.22 19.18
N PRO A 259 3.09 23.73 17.94
CA PRO A 259 1.92 24.40 17.33
C PRO A 259 1.21 23.49 16.29
N SER A 260 0.20 22.72 16.72
CA SER A 260 -0.69 21.97 15.82
C SER A 260 -1.97 22.75 15.54
N ILE A 261 -2.59 22.49 14.40
CA ILE A 261 -3.98 22.89 14.14
C ILE A 261 -4.87 22.20 15.20
N PRO A 262 -5.79 22.92 15.87
CA PRO A 262 -6.66 22.32 16.87
C PRO A 262 -7.62 21.31 16.23
N ILE A 263 -7.79 20.17 16.90
CA ILE A 263 -8.86 19.23 16.55
C ILE A 263 -10.16 19.77 17.12
N ARG A 264 -11.13 20.00 16.23
CA ARG A 264 -12.45 20.55 16.56
C ARG A 264 -13.52 19.49 16.42
N GLY A 265 -14.42 19.47 17.39
CA GLY A 265 -15.66 18.70 17.36
C GLY A 265 -16.84 19.62 17.63
N HIS A 266 -17.93 19.43 16.88
CA HIS A 266 -19.17 20.15 17.11
C HIS A 266 -20.36 19.22 16.92
N ALA A 267 -21.33 19.30 17.83
CA ALA A 267 -22.58 18.56 17.79
C ALA A 267 -23.75 19.52 18.01
N LEU A 268 -24.73 19.49 17.11
CA LEU A 268 -25.90 20.35 17.13
C LEU A 268 -27.18 19.51 17.07
N ILE A 269 -27.97 19.59 18.13
CA ILE A 269 -29.34 19.07 18.19
C ILE A 269 -30.27 20.29 18.17
N ARG A 270 -31.12 20.39 17.14
CA ARG A 270 -32.03 21.54 17.00
C ARG A 270 -33.16 21.49 18.03
N SER A 271 -33.70 22.65 18.38
CA SER A 271 -34.76 22.80 19.39
C SER A 271 -35.98 21.89 19.18
N HIS A 272 -36.46 21.77 17.93
CA HIS A 272 -37.61 20.93 17.58
C HIS A 272 -37.41 19.42 17.80
N GLN A 273 -36.17 18.97 18.06
CA GLN A 273 -35.87 17.58 18.42
C GLN A 273 -36.17 17.30 19.90
N PHE A 274 -36.30 18.33 20.73
CA PHE A 274 -36.64 18.21 22.15
C PHE A 274 -38.17 18.31 22.33
N GLN A 275 -38.83 17.17 22.29
CA GLN A 275 -40.25 16.98 22.60
C GLN A 275 -40.46 16.58 24.06
N GLU A 276 -41.62 16.91 24.63
CA GLU A 276 -42.01 16.50 25.98
C GLU A 276 -42.35 14.99 26.04
N PRO A 277 -41.93 14.26 27.10
CA PRO A 277 -41.17 14.75 28.26
C PRO A 277 -39.71 15.05 27.92
N LEU A 278 -39.18 16.17 28.39
CA LEU A 278 -37.75 16.49 28.23
C LEU A 278 -36.85 15.44 28.90
N PRO A 279 -35.65 15.17 28.36
CA PRO A 279 -34.69 14.28 28.99
C PRO A 279 -34.18 14.88 30.32
N GLU A 280 -33.71 14.05 31.24
CA GLU A 280 -33.14 14.56 32.51
C GLU A 280 -31.76 15.17 32.31
N THR A 281 -30.91 14.51 31.52
CA THR A 281 -29.51 14.90 31.32
C THR A 281 -29.10 14.80 29.86
N ILE A 282 -28.22 15.70 29.43
CA ILE A 282 -27.59 15.66 28.10
C ILE A 282 -26.08 15.60 28.32
N ILE A 283 -25.46 14.56 27.78
CA ILE A 283 -24.03 14.30 27.94
C ILE A 283 -23.38 14.28 26.56
N SER A 284 -22.26 14.99 26.45
CA SER A 284 -21.41 15.05 25.27
C SER A 284 -19.98 14.76 25.66
N MET A 285 -19.32 13.89 24.90
CA MET A 285 -17.93 13.53 25.11
C MET A 285 -17.20 13.54 23.78
N THR A 286 -15.97 14.04 23.76
CA THR A 286 -15.12 14.03 22.55
C THR A 286 -13.75 13.50 22.89
N SER A 287 -13.21 12.62 22.05
CA SER A 287 -11.83 12.17 22.15
C SER A 287 -11.09 12.30 20.82
N SER A 288 -9.83 12.74 20.89
CA SER A 288 -8.95 12.86 19.73
C SER A 288 -8.25 11.56 19.34
N THR A 289 -8.10 10.62 20.27
CA THR A 289 -7.28 9.40 20.08
C THR A 289 -8.09 8.11 20.09
N LEU A 290 -9.34 8.13 20.55
CA LEU A 290 -10.19 6.95 20.60
C LEU A 290 -10.37 6.29 19.22
N GLY A 291 -10.36 7.08 18.15
CA GLY A 291 -10.38 6.59 16.77
C GLY A 291 -9.21 5.68 16.39
N ASN A 292 -8.06 5.81 17.06
CA ASN A 292 -6.86 5.00 16.81
C ASN A 292 -6.91 3.64 17.51
N ILE A 293 -7.70 3.52 18.59
CA ILE A 293 -7.78 2.29 19.39
C ILE A 293 -9.06 1.48 19.11
N LEU A 294 -10.02 2.07 18.41
CA LEU A 294 -11.18 1.36 17.91
C LEU A 294 -10.81 0.58 16.63
N PRO A 295 -11.24 -0.69 16.50
CA PRO A 295 -10.98 -1.51 15.32
C PRO A 295 -11.26 -0.79 13.99
N ALA A 296 -10.32 -0.91 13.04
CA ALA A 296 -10.48 -0.40 11.69
C ALA A 296 -11.68 -1.05 10.98
N ALA A 297 -12.30 -0.32 10.05
CA ALA A 297 -13.44 -0.81 9.28
C ALA A 297 -13.07 -2.09 8.50
N LYS A 298 -13.92 -3.11 8.60
CA LYS A 298 -13.67 -4.46 8.04
C LYS A 298 -13.47 -4.51 6.51
N ASN A 299 -13.87 -3.46 5.78
CA ASN A 299 -14.09 -3.50 4.33
C ASN A 299 -13.46 -2.35 3.52
N GLY A 300 -12.43 -1.64 4.00
CA GLY A 300 -11.78 -0.63 3.16
C GLY A 300 -10.43 -0.13 3.67
N ASN A 301 -9.68 0.55 2.80
CA ASN A 301 -8.49 1.33 3.16
C ASN A 301 -8.84 2.61 3.95
N ALA A 302 -10.05 2.70 4.51
CA ALA A 302 -10.56 3.86 5.20
C ALA A 302 -10.16 3.82 6.67
N GLN A 303 -9.60 4.92 7.16
CA GLN A 303 -9.16 5.10 8.54
C GLN A 303 -9.94 6.23 9.19
N VAL A 304 -10.07 6.19 10.51
CA VAL A 304 -10.74 7.24 11.28
C VAL A 304 -9.92 8.52 11.16
N ASN A 305 -10.54 9.60 10.69
CA ASN A 305 -9.87 10.87 10.40
C ASN A 305 -10.50 12.09 11.07
N GLY A 306 -11.30 11.85 12.10
CA GLY A 306 -11.88 12.89 12.94
C GLY A 306 -11.86 12.47 14.40
N PRO A 307 -12.16 13.40 15.33
CA PRO A 307 -12.39 13.02 16.70
C PRO A 307 -13.60 12.08 16.80
N VAL A 308 -13.65 11.28 17.87
CA VAL A 308 -14.84 10.52 18.23
C VAL A 308 -15.71 11.40 19.12
N ILE A 309 -16.93 11.69 18.69
CA ILE A 309 -17.92 12.48 19.44
C ILE A 309 -19.03 11.53 19.89
N SER A 310 -19.18 11.33 21.19
CA SER A 310 -20.27 10.57 21.81
C SER A 310 -21.34 11.52 22.34
N MET A 311 -22.59 11.22 21.98
CA MET A 311 -23.77 11.94 22.45
C MET A 311 -24.69 10.95 23.17
N VAL A 312 -24.86 11.16 24.48
CA VAL A 312 -25.62 10.25 25.35
C VAL A 312 -26.75 11.02 26.03
N ILE A 313 -27.98 10.62 25.74
CA ILE A 313 -29.19 11.15 26.39
C ILE A 313 -30.01 9.94 26.86
N PRO A 314 -30.01 9.61 28.17
CA PRO A 314 -30.66 8.41 28.69
C PRO A 314 -32.16 8.39 28.36
N ASN A 315 -32.67 7.25 27.89
CA ASN A 315 -34.09 7.03 27.58
C ASN A 315 -34.71 8.06 26.62
N TYR A 316 -33.91 8.68 25.76
CA TYR A 316 -34.36 9.68 24.81
C TYR A 316 -33.89 9.36 23.39
N SER A 317 -34.72 9.66 22.41
CA SER A 317 -34.39 9.47 20.99
C SER A 317 -34.65 10.76 20.23
N ILE A 318 -33.81 11.00 19.22
CA ILE A 318 -33.93 12.15 18.33
C ILE A 318 -33.96 11.66 16.89
N ASN A 319 -34.56 12.45 16.00
CA ASN A 319 -34.64 12.16 14.57
C ASN A 319 -33.45 12.74 13.79
N GLU A 320 -32.80 13.78 14.31
CA GLU A 320 -31.74 14.50 13.59
C GLU A 320 -30.71 15.12 14.55
N ILE A 321 -29.43 14.83 14.31
CA ILE A 321 -28.27 15.51 14.88
C ILE A 321 -27.28 15.87 13.78
N PHE A 322 -26.70 17.07 13.87
CA PHE A 322 -25.62 17.50 12.99
C PHE A 322 -24.30 17.45 13.73
N LEU A 323 -23.30 16.82 13.10
CA LEU A 323 -21.96 16.66 13.66
C LEU A 323 -20.96 17.27 12.69
N THR A 324 -20.04 18.09 13.19
CA THR A 324 -18.95 18.65 12.41
C THR A 324 -17.61 18.22 13.01
N PHE A 325 -16.79 17.57 12.19
CA PHE A 325 -15.49 17.02 12.56
C PHE A 325 -14.39 17.79 11.83
N SER A 326 -13.34 18.22 12.53
CA SER A 326 -12.10 18.62 11.86
C SER A 326 -11.38 17.40 11.30
N LYS A 327 -10.76 17.54 10.12
CA LYS A 327 -9.89 16.50 9.56
C LYS A 327 -8.56 16.48 10.30
N ILE A 328 -8.17 15.32 10.83
CA ILE A 328 -6.88 15.14 11.52
C ILE A 328 -5.74 15.09 10.50
N GLU A 329 -5.92 14.32 9.43
CA GLU A 329 -5.04 14.21 8.27
C GLU A 329 -5.71 14.84 7.04
N SER A 330 -5.12 15.91 6.50
CA SER A 330 -5.65 16.64 5.36
C SER A 330 -5.46 15.94 4.00
N ASN A 331 -4.63 14.89 3.95
CA ASN A 331 -4.31 14.11 2.75
C ASN A 331 -5.29 12.95 2.48
N LEU A 332 -6.33 12.79 3.31
CA LEU A 332 -7.37 11.78 3.11
C LEU A 332 -8.58 12.40 2.40
N SER A 333 -9.30 11.58 1.64
CA SER A 333 -10.47 11.98 0.85
C SER A 333 -11.62 10.98 1.05
N GLN A 334 -12.78 11.24 0.43
CA GLN A 334 -13.97 10.37 0.51
C GLN A 334 -14.45 10.17 1.95
N PRO A 335 -15.03 11.20 2.59
CA PRO A 335 -15.53 11.08 3.94
C PRO A 335 -16.80 10.23 4.01
N HIS A 336 -16.76 9.23 4.89
CA HIS A 336 -17.90 8.42 5.30
C HIS A 336 -18.25 8.74 6.75
N CYS A 337 -19.44 9.28 6.95
CA CYS A 337 -20.01 9.54 8.27
C CYS A 337 -20.43 8.22 8.91
N VAL A 338 -19.87 7.89 10.07
CA VAL A 338 -20.11 6.61 10.73
C VAL A 338 -20.37 6.75 12.22
N PHE A 339 -20.94 5.72 12.80
CA PHE A 339 -21.07 5.52 14.24
C PHE A 339 -20.46 4.19 14.67
N TRP A 340 -20.12 4.08 15.95
CA TRP A 340 -19.62 2.86 16.55
C TRP A 340 -20.77 1.93 16.92
N ASP A 341 -20.84 0.77 16.26
CA ASP A 341 -21.81 -0.29 16.57
C ASP A 341 -21.21 -1.26 17.59
N PHE A 342 -21.62 -1.13 18.85
CA PHE A 342 -21.16 -1.99 19.93
C PHE A 342 -21.50 -3.48 19.74
N ASN A 343 -22.61 -3.81 19.06
CA ASN A 343 -23.03 -5.20 18.87
C ASN A 343 -22.09 -5.96 17.93
N HIS A 344 -21.65 -5.28 16.87
CA HIS A 344 -20.74 -5.85 15.88
C HIS A 344 -19.27 -5.45 16.12
N SER A 345 -19.02 -4.57 17.11
CA SER A 345 -17.71 -3.98 17.41
C SER A 345 -17.03 -3.43 16.15
N GLN A 346 -17.78 -2.62 15.38
CA GLN A 346 -17.33 -2.07 14.11
C GLN A 346 -17.97 -0.71 13.81
N TRP A 347 -17.32 0.08 12.95
CA TRP A 347 -17.92 1.29 12.39
C TRP A 347 -19.03 0.95 11.39
N ASN A 348 -20.15 1.67 11.49
CA ASN A 348 -21.35 1.50 10.67
C ASN A 348 -21.86 2.87 10.20
N ASP A 349 -22.41 2.96 8.99
CA ASP A 349 -22.91 4.20 8.38
C ASP A 349 -24.45 4.29 8.41
N ASN A 350 -25.15 3.26 8.89
CA ASN A 350 -26.61 3.25 8.95
C ASN A 350 -27.19 4.46 9.70
N GLY A 351 -28.05 5.21 9.01
CA GLY A 351 -28.68 6.41 9.56
C GLY A 351 -27.77 7.63 9.66
N CYS A 352 -26.55 7.57 9.12
CA CYS A 352 -25.60 8.69 9.05
C CYS A 352 -25.27 9.04 7.59
N HIS A 353 -25.35 10.32 7.25
CA HIS A 353 -25.14 10.81 5.89
C HIS A 353 -24.26 12.05 5.86
N LEU A 354 -23.40 12.14 4.85
CA LEU A 354 -22.60 13.32 4.57
C LEU A 354 -23.48 14.48 4.13
N VAL A 355 -23.32 15.65 4.76
CA VAL A 355 -24.05 16.88 4.43
C VAL A 355 -23.14 17.84 3.66
N ASN A 356 -21.92 18.05 4.17
CA ASN A 356 -20.98 18.99 3.58
C ASN A 356 -19.54 18.55 3.88
N GLU A 357 -18.64 18.86 2.96
CA GLU A 357 -17.20 18.67 3.12
C GLU A 357 -16.48 19.98 2.76
N THR A 358 -15.61 20.43 3.65
CA THR A 358 -14.68 21.53 3.41
C THR A 358 -13.24 20.98 3.42
N PRO A 359 -12.22 21.77 3.04
CA PRO A 359 -10.83 21.33 3.10
C PRO A 359 -10.41 20.85 4.49
N ASP A 360 -10.94 21.46 5.55
CA ASP A 360 -10.52 21.23 6.94
C ASP A 360 -11.58 20.51 7.79
N SER A 361 -12.81 20.37 7.31
CA SER A 361 -13.91 19.79 8.10
C SER A 361 -14.92 18.98 7.30
N VAL A 362 -15.61 18.09 7.99
CA VAL A 362 -16.69 17.25 7.47
C VAL A 362 -17.92 17.45 8.33
N THR A 363 -19.07 17.68 7.70
CA THR A 363 -20.36 17.79 8.38
C THR A 363 -21.26 16.61 8.03
N CYS A 364 -21.74 15.92 9.04
CA CYS A 364 -22.58 14.74 8.98
C CYS A 364 -23.96 15.03 9.59
N ARG A 365 -24.99 14.37 9.06
CA ARG A 365 -26.34 14.30 9.64
C ARG A 365 -26.61 12.86 10.03
N CYS A 366 -26.94 12.62 11.29
CA CYS A 366 -27.31 11.29 11.79
C CYS A 366 -28.71 11.31 12.41
N THR A 367 -29.36 10.13 12.50
CA THR A 367 -30.75 9.97 12.97
C THR A 367 -30.86 9.25 14.32
N HIS A 368 -29.77 9.19 15.09
CA HIS A 368 -29.72 8.51 16.39
C HIS A 368 -28.65 9.15 17.29
N LEU A 369 -28.55 8.65 18.52
CA LEU A 369 -27.56 9.06 19.54
C LEU A 369 -26.64 7.88 19.82
N THR A 370 -25.37 8.02 19.47
CA THR A 370 -24.32 7.02 19.65
C THR A 370 -22.96 7.73 19.73
N SER A 371 -21.87 6.98 19.49
CA SER A 371 -20.52 7.51 19.26
C SER A 371 -20.20 7.63 17.78
N PHE A 372 -19.92 8.84 17.32
CA PHE A 372 -19.74 9.17 15.90
C PHE A 372 -18.31 9.53 15.54
N SER A 373 -17.93 9.28 14.29
CA SER A 373 -16.71 9.82 13.70
C SER A 373 -16.81 9.84 12.17
N VAL A 374 -15.70 10.17 11.50
CA VAL A 374 -15.58 10.13 10.05
C VAL A 374 -14.46 9.18 9.64
N LEU A 375 -14.77 8.24 8.73
CA LEU A 375 -13.77 7.43 8.04
C LEU A 375 -13.40 8.12 6.73
N MET A 376 -12.11 8.20 6.42
CA MET A 376 -11.61 8.72 5.16
C MET A 376 -10.57 7.77 4.60
N SER A 377 -10.47 7.70 3.27
CA SER A 377 -9.48 6.88 2.59
C SER A 377 -8.31 7.74 2.09
N PRO A 378 -7.07 7.23 2.08
CA PRO A 378 -5.93 7.91 1.47
C PRO A 378 -6.29 8.39 0.08
N SER A 379 -6.14 9.70 -0.17
CA SER A 379 -6.49 10.26 -1.46
C SER A 379 -5.65 9.59 -2.55
N VAL A 380 -6.31 8.93 -3.51
CA VAL A 380 -5.78 8.92 -4.87
C VAL A 380 -6.00 10.36 -5.36
N PRO A 381 -4.95 11.12 -5.69
CA PRO A 381 -5.09 12.56 -5.97
C PRO A 381 -6.24 12.84 -6.95
N PRO A 382 -7.25 13.64 -6.56
CA PRO A 382 -8.45 13.91 -7.38
C PRO A 382 -8.13 14.50 -8.75
N ASP A 383 -7.00 15.20 -8.88
CA ASP A 383 -6.57 15.85 -10.12
C ASP A 383 -6.04 14.85 -11.16
N ILE A 384 -5.70 13.62 -10.74
CA ILE A 384 -5.02 12.62 -11.59
C ILE A 384 -5.97 11.51 -12.02
N VAL A 385 -7.05 11.25 -11.26
CA VAL A 385 -8.08 10.27 -11.65
C VAL A 385 -8.71 10.61 -13.01
N PRO A 386 -9.03 11.86 -13.37
CA PRO A 386 -9.51 12.20 -14.70
C PRO A 386 -8.40 12.05 -15.74
N VAL A 387 -7.20 12.56 -15.49
CA VAL A 387 -6.11 12.61 -16.48
C VAL A 387 -5.62 11.19 -16.82
N VAL A 388 -5.41 10.33 -15.82
CA VAL A 388 -5.01 8.93 -16.06
C VAL A 388 -6.17 8.11 -16.62
N LYS A 389 -7.42 8.33 -16.21
CA LYS A 389 -8.58 7.65 -16.85
C LYS A 389 -8.73 8.07 -18.31
N TRP A 390 -8.62 9.36 -18.63
CA TRP A 390 -8.69 9.86 -20.01
C TRP A 390 -7.51 9.36 -20.85
N ILE A 391 -6.28 9.45 -20.34
CA ILE A 391 -5.09 8.93 -21.04
C ILE A 391 -5.19 7.42 -21.24
N THR A 392 -5.68 6.67 -20.24
CA THR A 392 -5.84 5.22 -20.35
C THR A 392 -6.96 4.85 -21.29
N PHE A 393 -8.15 5.47 -21.24
CA PHE A 393 -9.25 5.16 -22.15
C PHE A 393 -8.97 5.59 -23.60
N VAL A 394 -8.44 6.81 -23.80
CA VAL A 394 -8.09 7.30 -25.15
C VAL A 394 -6.93 6.50 -25.70
N GLY A 395 -5.89 6.24 -24.90
CA GLY A 395 -4.75 5.44 -25.30
C GLY A 395 -5.13 3.99 -25.59
N LEU A 396 -5.97 3.37 -24.78
CA LEU A 396 -6.48 2.01 -25.00
C LEU A 396 -7.39 1.95 -26.24
N GLY A 397 -8.21 2.97 -26.48
CA GLY A 397 -9.00 3.09 -27.71
C GLY A 397 -8.12 3.18 -28.96
N VAL A 398 -7.05 3.98 -28.91
CA VAL A 398 -6.04 4.06 -29.98
C VAL A 398 -5.30 2.73 -30.16
N SER A 399 -4.95 2.05 -29.06
CA SER A 399 -4.35 0.71 -29.07
C SER A 399 -5.25 -0.28 -29.80
N ILE A 400 -6.52 -0.41 -29.38
CA ILE A 400 -7.49 -1.33 -29.99
C ILE A 400 -7.68 -1.02 -31.48
N GLY A 401 -7.88 0.25 -31.85
CA GLY A 401 -8.02 0.65 -33.25
C GLY A 401 -6.79 0.29 -34.09
N SER A 402 -5.59 0.49 -33.54
CA SER A 402 -4.34 0.14 -34.22
C SER A 402 -4.12 -1.38 -34.35
N LEU A 403 -4.54 -2.18 -33.36
CA LEU A 403 -4.48 -3.64 -33.39
C LEU A 403 -5.46 -4.21 -34.42
N VAL A 404 -6.69 -3.70 -34.47
CA VAL A 404 -7.69 -4.07 -35.48
C VAL A 404 -7.18 -3.75 -36.89
N LEU A 405 -6.60 -2.57 -37.08
CA LEU A 405 -5.98 -2.20 -38.35
C LEU A 405 -4.80 -3.11 -38.70
N CYS A 406 -3.95 -3.44 -37.72
CA CYS A 406 -2.82 -4.36 -37.89
C CYS A 406 -3.30 -5.74 -38.37
N LEU A 407 -4.28 -6.33 -37.68
CA LEU A 407 -4.87 -7.63 -38.05
C LEU A 407 -5.53 -7.60 -39.43
N THR A 408 -6.21 -6.49 -39.77
CA THR A 408 -6.84 -6.31 -41.08
C THR A 408 -5.79 -6.29 -42.20
N ILE A 409 -4.70 -5.54 -42.02
CA ILE A 409 -3.61 -5.48 -43.01
C ILE A 409 -2.95 -6.86 -43.14
N GLU A 410 -2.64 -7.54 -42.02
CA GLU A 410 -2.06 -8.88 -42.06
C GLU A 410 -2.97 -9.88 -42.80
N ALA A 411 -4.29 -9.83 -42.58
CA ALA A 411 -5.25 -10.67 -43.30
C ALA A 411 -5.25 -10.39 -44.82
N LEU A 412 -5.18 -9.11 -45.23
CA LEU A 412 -5.18 -8.70 -46.64
C LEU A 412 -3.90 -9.12 -47.40
N PHE A 413 -2.76 -9.19 -46.70
CA PHE A 413 -1.47 -9.53 -47.28
C PHE A 413 -1.02 -10.97 -46.96
N TRP A 414 -1.81 -11.73 -46.20
CA TRP A 414 -1.51 -13.11 -45.78
C TRP A 414 -1.07 -14.00 -46.94
N LYS A 415 -1.82 -13.97 -48.06
CA LYS A 415 -1.53 -14.76 -49.26
C LYS A 415 -0.20 -14.40 -49.94
N GLN A 416 0.24 -13.15 -49.83
CA GLN A 416 1.49 -12.68 -50.42
C GLN A 416 2.70 -12.95 -49.51
N VAL A 417 2.49 -12.92 -48.19
CA VAL A 417 3.50 -13.19 -47.16
C VAL A 417 3.80 -14.69 -47.04
N ASN A 418 2.82 -15.56 -47.27
CA ASN A 418 2.97 -17.02 -47.23
C ASN A 418 3.95 -17.60 -48.27
N ARG A 419 4.47 -16.77 -49.20
CA ARG A 419 5.47 -17.19 -50.19
C ARG A 419 6.87 -17.40 -49.62
N SER A 420 7.18 -16.85 -48.44
CA SER A 420 8.51 -17.00 -47.80
C SER A 420 8.36 -17.58 -46.40
N GLN A 421 8.89 -18.78 -46.18
CA GLN A 421 8.74 -19.52 -44.92
C GLN A 421 9.19 -18.75 -43.67
N THR A 422 10.26 -17.96 -43.79
CA THR A 422 10.84 -17.19 -42.68
C THR A 422 10.05 -15.93 -42.34
N LEU A 423 9.45 -15.27 -43.33
CA LEU A 423 8.54 -14.15 -43.10
C LEU A 423 7.23 -14.66 -42.50
N HIS A 424 6.69 -15.75 -43.04
CA HIS A 424 5.42 -16.35 -42.59
C HIS A 424 5.40 -16.62 -41.08
N THR A 425 6.46 -17.22 -40.51
CA THR A 425 6.51 -17.53 -39.07
C THR A 425 6.54 -16.27 -38.20
N ARG A 426 7.26 -15.21 -38.61
CA ARG A 426 7.29 -13.94 -37.89
C ARG A 426 5.89 -13.29 -37.89
N HIS A 427 5.22 -13.28 -39.04
CA HIS A 427 3.87 -12.72 -39.17
C HIS A 427 2.84 -13.52 -38.36
N ILE A 428 2.97 -14.85 -38.26
CA ILE A 428 2.16 -15.66 -37.33
C ILE A 428 2.33 -15.18 -35.89
N CYS A 429 3.56 -15.00 -35.42
CA CYS A 429 3.79 -14.52 -34.05
C CYS A 429 3.20 -13.13 -33.85
N MET A 430 3.40 -12.22 -34.81
CA MET A 430 2.84 -10.86 -34.76
C MET A 430 1.31 -10.85 -34.70
N VAL A 431 0.64 -11.68 -35.51
CA VAL A 431 -0.83 -11.82 -35.49
C VAL A 431 -1.31 -12.36 -34.15
N ASN A 432 -0.65 -13.37 -33.59
CA ASN A 432 -1.05 -13.93 -32.29
C ASN A 432 -0.75 -12.96 -31.13
N ILE A 433 0.35 -12.21 -31.16
CA ILE A 433 0.65 -11.12 -30.23
C ILE A 433 -0.47 -10.07 -30.29
N ALA A 434 -0.82 -9.61 -31.49
CA ALA A 434 -1.85 -8.60 -31.68
C ALA A 434 -3.24 -9.10 -31.26
N LEU A 435 -3.57 -10.36 -31.55
CA LEU A 435 -4.84 -10.98 -31.17
C LEU A 435 -4.95 -11.16 -29.65
N CYS A 436 -3.92 -11.68 -28.99
CA CYS A 436 -3.90 -11.84 -27.54
C CYS A 436 -4.02 -10.50 -26.83
N LEU A 437 -3.27 -9.47 -27.27
CA LEU A 437 -3.36 -8.14 -26.69
C LEU A 437 -4.75 -7.51 -26.92
N LEU A 438 -5.34 -7.67 -28.11
CA LEU A 438 -6.69 -7.17 -28.40
C LEU A 438 -7.74 -7.80 -27.47
N ILE A 439 -7.71 -9.12 -27.30
CA ILE A 439 -8.66 -9.82 -26.43
C ILE A 439 -8.43 -9.42 -24.96
N ALA A 440 -7.17 -9.30 -24.51
CA ALA A 440 -6.85 -8.85 -23.17
C ALA A 440 -7.35 -7.42 -22.91
N ASP A 441 -7.15 -6.49 -23.85
CA ASP A 441 -7.60 -5.09 -23.73
C ASP A 441 -9.14 -5.00 -23.66
N ILE A 442 -9.86 -5.81 -24.43
CA ILE A 442 -11.34 -5.87 -24.36
C ILE A 442 -11.80 -6.35 -22.98
N TRP A 443 -11.23 -7.46 -22.47
CA TRP A 443 -11.61 -7.97 -21.15
C TRP A 443 -11.16 -7.06 -20.01
N PHE A 444 -10.07 -6.30 -20.19
CA PHE A 444 -9.64 -5.26 -19.26
C PHE A 444 -10.67 -4.13 -19.16
N ILE A 445 -11.25 -3.69 -20.29
CA ILE A 445 -12.36 -2.72 -20.29
C ILE A 445 -13.59 -3.30 -19.60
N VAL A 446 -13.93 -4.56 -19.87
CA VAL A 446 -15.06 -5.23 -19.20
C VAL A 446 -14.83 -5.25 -17.68
N ALA A 447 -13.64 -5.66 -17.22
CA ALA A 447 -13.27 -5.64 -15.80
C ALA A 447 -13.40 -4.24 -15.16
N ALA A 448 -12.97 -3.19 -15.88
CA ALA A 448 -13.08 -1.81 -15.41
C ALA A 448 -14.53 -1.31 -15.36
N SER A 449 -15.40 -1.77 -16.27
CA SER A 449 -16.81 -1.36 -16.34
C SER A 449 -17.69 -2.06 -15.30
N VAL A 450 -17.45 -3.34 -15.02
CA VAL A 450 -18.26 -4.16 -14.09
C VAL A 450 -18.20 -3.61 -12.67
N HIS A 451 -17.06 -3.02 -12.25
CA HIS A 451 -16.92 -2.31 -10.98
C HIS A 451 -17.98 -1.23 -10.73
N THR A 452 -18.58 -0.64 -11.78
CA THR A 452 -19.53 0.48 -11.66
C THR A 452 -21.01 0.07 -11.55
N THR A 453 -21.31 -1.23 -11.63
CA THR A 453 -22.70 -1.75 -11.63
C THR A 453 -22.83 -2.88 -10.63
N ALA A 454 -23.89 -2.88 -9.82
CA ALA A 454 -24.20 -3.95 -8.86
C ALA A 454 -24.10 -5.34 -9.53
N ASN A 455 -23.16 -6.15 -9.03
CA ASN A 455 -22.60 -7.35 -9.66
C ASN A 455 -23.63 -8.35 -10.22
N PRO A 456 -23.55 -8.73 -11.51
CA PRO A 456 -23.97 -10.05 -11.96
C PRO A 456 -22.91 -11.09 -11.54
N SER A 457 -23.35 -12.15 -10.85
CA SER A 457 -22.48 -13.23 -10.36
C SER A 457 -21.64 -13.85 -11.49
N GLY A 458 -20.31 -13.73 -11.41
CA GLY A 458 -19.34 -14.44 -12.26
C GLY A 458 -18.66 -13.65 -13.39
N VAL A 459 -19.11 -12.43 -13.72
CA VAL A 459 -18.51 -11.63 -14.82
C VAL A 459 -17.10 -11.14 -14.46
N CYS A 460 -16.91 -10.68 -13.22
CA CYS A 460 -15.61 -10.23 -12.71
C CYS A 460 -14.56 -11.35 -12.79
N THR A 461 -14.92 -12.54 -12.31
CA THR A 461 -14.06 -13.73 -12.35
C THR A 461 -13.69 -14.14 -13.77
N ALA A 462 -14.64 -14.11 -14.70
CA ALA A 462 -14.37 -14.37 -16.11
C ALA A 462 -13.40 -13.32 -16.69
N ALA A 463 -13.62 -12.04 -16.40
CA ALA A 463 -12.77 -10.96 -16.89
C ALA A 463 -11.33 -11.07 -16.35
N VAL A 464 -11.16 -11.36 -15.06
CA VAL A 464 -9.83 -11.60 -14.46
C VAL A 464 -9.16 -12.84 -15.06
N PHE A 465 -9.90 -13.91 -15.31
CA PHE A 465 -9.36 -15.12 -15.93
C PHE A 465 -8.87 -14.88 -17.36
N PHE A 466 -9.72 -14.27 -18.21
CA PHE A 466 -9.35 -14.03 -19.61
C PHE A 466 -8.23 -12.99 -19.73
N THR A 467 -8.24 -11.92 -18.93
CA THR A 467 -7.12 -10.96 -18.91
C THR A 467 -5.81 -11.63 -18.51
N HIS A 468 -5.81 -12.42 -17.43
CA HIS A 468 -4.64 -13.18 -16.99
C HIS A 468 -4.12 -14.11 -18.09
N PHE A 469 -4.98 -14.95 -18.67
CA PHE A 469 -4.61 -15.91 -19.71
C PHE A 469 -4.03 -15.23 -20.95
N PHE A 470 -4.73 -14.23 -21.51
CA PHE A 470 -4.31 -13.61 -22.77
C PHE A 470 -3.07 -12.71 -22.62
N TYR A 471 -2.91 -12.00 -21.49
CA TYR A 471 -1.64 -11.29 -21.24
C TYR A 471 -0.47 -12.26 -21.07
N LEU A 472 -0.67 -13.40 -20.42
CA LEU A 472 0.38 -14.41 -20.30
C LEU A 472 0.72 -15.02 -21.67
N SER A 473 -0.28 -15.37 -22.48
CA SER A 473 -0.10 -15.80 -23.86
C SER A 473 0.64 -14.78 -24.72
N LEU A 474 0.33 -13.48 -24.57
CA LEU A 474 1.07 -12.40 -25.22
C LEU A 474 2.58 -12.50 -24.91
N PHE A 475 2.97 -12.67 -23.65
CA PHE A 475 4.38 -12.85 -23.28
C PHE A 475 5.03 -14.08 -23.91
N PHE A 476 4.37 -15.24 -23.91
CA PHE A 476 4.92 -16.44 -24.53
C PHE A 476 5.09 -16.30 -26.06
N TRP A 477 4.17 -15.61 -26.74
CA TRP A 477 4.34 -15.29 -28.15
C TRP A 477 5.47 -14.26 -28.40
N MET A 478 5.66 -13.29 -27.51
CA MET A 478 6.81 -12.38 -27.56
C MET A 478 8.13 -13.11 -27.31
N LEU A 479 8.16 -14.12 -26.42
CA LEU A 479 9.31 -14.99 -26.21
C LEU A 479 9.66 -15.77 -27.47
N LEU A 480 8.65 -16.36 -28.12
CA LEU A 480 8.85 -17.07 -29.39
C LEU A 480 9.37 -16.13 -30.48
N LEU A 481 8.82 -14.92 -30.58
CA LEU A 481 9.32 -13.89 -31.49
C LEU A 481 10.80 -13.55 -31.19
N GLY A 482 11.16 -13.42 -29.92
CA GLY A 482 12.54 -13.25 -29.46
C GLY A 482 13.46 -14.39 -29.92
N PHE A 483 13.08 -15.65 -29.68
CA PHE A 483 13.87 -16.80 -30.12
C PHE A 483 14.00 -16.86 -31.64
N LEU A 484 12.96 -16.52 -32.41
CA LEU A 484 13.02 -16.45 -33.87
C LEU A 484 14.01 -15.38 -34.36
N LEU A 485 14.04 -14.22 -33.69
CA LEU A 485 15.02 -13.16 -33.95
C LEU A 485 16.45 -13.64 -33.65
N ALA A 486 16.68 -14.30 -32.50
CA ALA A 486 17.98 -14.82 -32.12
C ALA A 486 18.47 -15.92 -33.09
N TYR A 487 17.59 -16.88 -33.41
CA TYR A 487 17.85 -17.97 -34.33
C TYR A 487 18.34 -17.46 -35.69
N ARG A 488 17.68 -16.43 -36.22
CA ARG A 488 18.03 -15.85 -37.52
C ARG A 488 19.41 -15.17 -37.53
N VAL A 489 19.80 -14.55 -36.42
CA VAL A 489 21.07 -13.83 -36.31
C VAL A 489 22.24 -14.79 -36.03
N ILE A 490 21.98 -15.90 -35.34
CA ILE A 490 23.01 -16.85 -34.90
C ILE A 490 23.18 -18.03 -35.88
N LEU A 491 22.09 -18.58 -36.41
CA LEU A 491 22.07 -19.82 -37.20
C LEU A 491 21.62 -19.57 -38.64
N VAL A 492 22.40 -18.78 -39.37
CA VAL A 492 22.11 -18.37 -40.77
C VAL A 492 21.94 -19.55 -41.75
N PHE A 493 22.44 -20.75 -41.41
CA PHE A 493 22.50 -21.92 -42.29
C PHE A 493 21.57 -23.09 -41.90
N HIS A 494 20.80 -22.99 -40.83
CA HIS A 494 19.93 -24.09 -40.39
C HIS A 494 18.47 -23.81 -40.81
N HIS A 495 17.78 -24.81 -41.36
CA HIS A 495 16.40 -24.68 -41.84
C HIS A 495 15.47 -25.56 -41.01
N MET A 496 14.64 -24.97 -40.14
CA MET A 496 13.56 -25.68 -39.45
C MET A 496 12.34 -25.75 -40.36
N THR A 497 11.62 -26.87 -40.34
CA THR A 497 10.38 -27.03 -41.11
C THR A 497 9.27 -26.15 -40.51
N THR A 498 8.63 -25.33 -41.34
CA THR A 498 7.52 -24.44 -40.95
C THR A 498 6.41 -25.10 -40.10
N PRO A 499 5.89 -26.31 -40.42
CA PRO A 499 4.81 -26.90 -39.62
C PRO A 499 5.23 -27.24 -38.19
N LEU A 500 6.47 -27.71 -37.98
CA LEU A 500 6.98 -28.02 -36.63
C LEU A 500 7.05 -26.75 -35.78
N LEU A 501 7.51 -25.66 -36.37
CA LEU A 501 7.66 -24.36 -35.70
C LEU A 501 6.31 -23.75 -35.31
N VAL A 502 5.27 -23.93 -36.15
CA VAL A 502 3.90 -23.51 -35.85
C VAL A 502 3.30 -24.35 -34.72
N THR A 503 3.46 -25.68 -34.77
CA THR A 503 2.97 -26.57 -33.69
C THR A 503 3.63 -26.24 -32.35
N VAL A 504 4.96 -26.09 -32.34
CA VAL A 504 5.70 -25.67 -31.13
C VAL A 504 5.24 -24.30 -30.65
N GLY A 505 5.02 -23.36 -31.58
CA GLY A 505 4.55 -22.01 -31.25
C GLY A 505 3.18 -21.97 -30.61
N VAL A 506 2.22 -22.75 -31.13
CA VAL A 506 0.87 -22.85 -30.54
C VAL A 506 0.90 -23.54 -29.17
N CYS A 507 1.67 -24.62 -29.03
CA CYS A 507 1.84 -25.33 -27.76
C CYS A 507 2.44 -24.43 -26.67
N LEU A 508 3.50 -23.67 -26.99
CA LEU A 508 4.14 -22.76 -26.04
C LEU A 508 3.32 -21.48 -25.80
N GLY A 509 2.77 -20.89 -26.86
CA GLY A 509 2.06 -19.61 -26.84
C GLY A 509 0.68 -19.65 -26.19
N TYR A 510 0.02 -20.81 -26.16
CA TYR A 510 -1.29 -20.99 -25.54
C TYR A 510 -1.34 -22.09 -24.49
N GLY A 511 -0.67 -23.22 -24.70
CA GLY A 511 -0.71 -24.36 -23.79
C GLY A 511 -0.12 -24.04 -22.41
N CYS A 512 1.11 -23.53 -22.35
CA CYS A 512 1.75 -23.15 -21.09
C CYS A 512 0.97 -22.07 -20.32
N PRO A 513 0.56 -20.94 -20.93
CA PRO A 513 -0.30 -19.96 -20.28
C PRO A 513 -1.61 -20.54 -19.74
N LEU A 514 -2.28 -21.40 -20.52
CA LEU A 514 -3.56 -22.00 -20.10
C LEU A 514 -3.40 -22.84 -18.84
N ILE A 515 -2.34 -23.67 -18.77
CA ILE A 515 -2.04 -24.48 -17.58
C ILE A 515 -1.81 -23.58 -16.37
N ILE A 516 -0.99 -22.53 -16.51
CA ILE A 516 -0.70 -21.60 -15.41
C ILE A 516 -1.99 -20.92 -14.93
N SER A 517 -2.81 -20.40 -15.84
CA SER A 517 -4.05 -19.71 -15.49
C SER A 517 -5.08 -20.64 -14.84
N ILE A 518 -5.24 -21.89 -15.33
CA ILE A 518 -6.14 -22.90 -14.76
C ILE A 518 -5.68 -23.33 -13.36
N VAL A 519 -4.39 -23.59 -13.17
CA VAL A 519 -3.85 -23.96 -11.85
C VAL A 519 -4.04 -22.81 -10.86
N THR A 520 -3.78 -21.57 -11.30
CA THR A 520 -3.94 -20.38 -10.45
C THR A 520 -5.38 -20.24 -9.97
N ILE A 521 -6.36 -20.31 -10.87
CA ILE A 521 -7.78 -20.20 -10.49
C ILE A 521 -8.23 -21.39 -9.63
N ALA A 522 -7.81 -22.62 -9.95
CA ALA A 522 -8.19 -23.82 -9.20
C ALA A 522 -7.68 -23.80 -7.75
N VAL A 523 -6.47 -23.28 -7.51
CA VAL A 523 -5.86 -23.21 -6.17
C VAL A 523 -6.42 -22.05 -5.34
N THR A 524 -6.83 -20.94 -5.98
CA THR A 524 -7.14 -19.68 -5.26
C THR A 524 -8.62 -19.32 -5.20
N GLN A 525 -9.47 -19.87 -6.07
CA GLN A 525 -10.92 -19.66 -6.00
C GLN A 525 -11.60 -20.27 -4.77
N PRO A 526 -11.22 -21.46 -4.26
CA PRO A 526 -11.90 -22.04 -3.08
C PRO A 526 -11.87 -21.13 -1.84
N SER A 527 -10.91 -20.21 -1.75
CA SER A 527 -10.78 -19.22 -0.68
C SER A 527 -11.24 -17.81 -1.08
N ASN A 528 -11.91 -17.64 -2.23
CA ASN A 528 -12.22 -16.34 -2.85
C ASN A 528 -11.00 -15.41 -2.96
N GLY A 529 -9.81 -15.99 -3.16
CA GLY A 529 -8.54 -15.28 -3.14
C GLY A 529 -7.99 -14.92 -4.52
N TYR A 530 -8.64 -15.34 -5.62
CA TYR A 530 -8.16 -15.12 -7.00
C TYR A 530 -8.21 -13.65 -7.43
N GLU A 531 -9.33 -12.99 -7.15
CA GLU A 531 -9.60 -11.60 -7.48
C GLU A 531 -9.57 -10.71 -6.23
N ARG A 532 -9.34 -9.41 -6.42
CA ARG A 532 -9.44 -8.41 -5.36
C ARG A 532 -10.91 -8.10 -5.04
N LYS A 533 -11.17 -7.78 -3.78
CA LYS A 533 -12.53 -7.44 -3.30
C LYS A 533 -13.00 -6.05 -3.75
N ASP A 534 -12.04 -5.16 -3.98
CA ASP A 534 -12.25 -3.75 -4.33
C ASP A 534 -12.21 -3.49 -5.85
N VAL A 535 -11.56 -4.36 -6.63
CA VAL A 535 -11.41 -4.19 -8.09
C VAL A 535 -11.36 -5.54 -8.82
N CYS A 536 -11.88 -5.61 -10.05
CA CYS A 536 -11.78 -6.80 -10.89
C CYS A 536 -10.35 -7.01 -11.45
N TRP A 537 -9.44 -7.39 -10.56
CA TRP A 537 -8.03 -7.66 -10.87
C TRP A 537 -7.46 -8.74 -9.95
N LEU A 538 -6.35 -9.38 -10.36
CA LEU A 538 -5.64 -10.38 -9.56
C LEU A 538 -5.23 -9.84 -8.18
N ASN A 539 -5.41 -10.66 -7.15
CA ASN A 539 -5.08 -10.32 -5.76
C ASN A 539 -3.56 -10.36 -5.46
N TRP A 540 -3.11 -9.45 -4.59
CA TRP A 540 -1.73 -9.34 -4.07
C TRP A 540 -1.65 -9.29 -2.54
N SER A 541 -2.77 -9.05 -1.86
CA SER A 541 -2.80 -8.67 -0.44
C SER A 541 -2.93 -9.86 0.52
N ASP A 542 -3.62 -10.93 0.09
CA ASP A 542 -3.85 -12.12 0.92
C ASP A 542 -2.76 -13.18 0.72
N GLY A 543 -2.60 -14.09 1.69
CA GLY A 543 -1.52 -15.09 1.77
C GLY A 543 -1.32 -15.99 0.53
N SER A 544 -2.23 -15.97 -0.45
CA SER A 544 -2.17 -16.74 -1.71
C SER A 544 -1.57 -15.98 -2.93
N LYS A 545 -1.39 -14.65 -2.87
CA LYS A 545 -0.71 -13.79 -3.88
C LYS A 545 -0.79 -14.25 -5.37
N PRO A 546 -1.98 -14.47 -5.95
CA PRO A 546 -2.14 -14.98 -7.32
C PRO A 546 -1.53 -14.07 -8.41
N LEU A 547 -1.38 -12.77 -8.17
CA LEU A 547 -0.69 -11.88 -9.10
C LEU A 547 0.77 -12.31 -9.37
N LEU A 548 1.42 -13.04 -8.46
CA LEU A 548 2.76 -13.59 -8.68
C LEU A 548 2.79 -14.66 -9.77
N ALA A 549 1.70 -15.42 -9.95
CA ALA A 549 1.59 -16.43 -11.00
C ALA A 549 1.57 -15.82 -12.41
N PHE A 550 1.17 -14.55 -12.52
CA PHE A 550 1.29 -13.75 -13.74
C PHE A 550 2.65 -13.04 -13.82
N ALA A 551 3.00 -12.27 -12.79
CA ALA A 551 4.16 -11.39 -12.79
C ALA A 551 5.48 -12.16 -12.87
N GLY A 552 5.60 -13.30 -12.18
CA GLY A 552 6.82 -14.12 -12.18
C GLY A 552 7.22 -14.59 -13.58
N PRO A 553 6.34 -15.33 -14.31
CA PRO A 553 6.61 -15.74 -15.69
C PRO A 553 6.84 -14.57 -16.64
N ALA A 554 6.02 -13.50 -16.54
CA ALA A 554 6.16 -12.31 -17.38
C ALA A 554 7.55 -11.67 -17.23
N LEU A 555 8.01 -11.46 -15.99
CA LEU A 555 9.32 -10.86 -15.71
C LEU A 555 10.48 -11.75 -16.19
N THR A 556 10.34 -13.07 -16.04
CA THR A 556 11.34 -14.02 -16.55
C THR A 556 11.44 -13.93 -18.08
N ILE A 557 10.31 -13.86 -18.77
CA ILE A 557 10.27 -13.71 -20.23
C ILE A 557 10.89 -12.38 -20.68
N VAL A 558 10.55 -11.27 -20.02
CA VAL A 558 11.13 -9.95 -20.30
C VAL A 558 12.66 -9.99 -20.14
N ALA A 559 13.17 -10.64 -19.10
CA ALA A 559 14.61 -10.80 -18.88
C ALA A 559 15.27 -11.64 -19.99
N VAL A 560 14.66 -12.76 -20.41
CA VAL A 560 15.17 -13.58 -21.52
C VAL A 560 15.18 -12.81 -22.84
N ASN A 561 14.11 -12.07 -23.12
CA ASN A 561 14.02 -11.22 -24.31
C ASN A 561 15.05 -10.08 -24.30
N LEU A 562 15.35 -9.51 -23.13
CA LEU A 562 16.43 -8.54 -22.99
C LEU A 562 17.78 -9.16 -23.35
N VAL A 563 18.07 -10.38 -22.89
CA VAL A 563 19.30 -11.11 -23.27
C VAL A 563 19.36 -11.35 -24.78
N VAL A 564 18.25 -11.77 -25.40
CA VAL A 564 18.17 -11.94 -26.86
C VAL A 564 18.51 -10.64 -27.59
N VAL A 565 17.94 -9.51 -27.16
CA VAL A 565 18.23 -8.20 -27.75
C VAL A 565 19.71 -7.88 -27.64
N LEU A 566 20.31 -8.05 -26.45
CA LEU A 566 21.74 -7.81 -26.24
C LEU A 566 22.60 -8.69 -27.17
N LEU A 567 22.27 -9.99 -27.31
CA LEU A 567 22.98 -10.90 -28.22
C LEU A 567 22.89 -10.45 -29.68
N VAL A 568 21.70 -10.08 -30.13
CA VAL A 568 21.48 -9.57 -31.50
C VAL A 568 22.28 -8.29 -31.72
N LEU A 569 22.29 -7.37 -30.76
CA LEU A 569 23.07 -6.14 -30.83
C LEU A 569 24.56 -6.41 -30.88
N THR A 570 25.10 -7.29 -30.03
CA THR A 570 26.52 -7.65 -30.03
C THR A 570 26.95 -8.23 -31.38
N LYS A 571 26.08 -9.01 -32.03
CA LYS A 571 26.35 -9.57 -33.37
C LYS A 571 26.23 -8.52 -34.48
N LEU A 572 25.25 -7.63 -34.42
CA LEU A 572 25.11 -6.50 -35.35
C LEU A 572 26.22 -5.46 -35.20
N TRP A 573 26.85 -5.40 -34.02
CA TRP A 573 28.00 -4.54 -33.73
C TRP A 573 29.33 -5.10 -34.23
N ARG A 574 29.43 -6.40 -34.55
CA ARG A 574 30.66 -6.95 -35.12
C ARG A 574 30.83 -6.38 -36.53
N PRO A 575 31.92 -5.64 -36.82
CA PRO A 575 32.22 -5.20 -38.18
C PRO A 575 32.29 -6.43 -39.09
N ALA A 576 31.66 -6.37 -40.26
CA ALA A 576 31.92 -7.35 -41.30
C ALA A 576 33.43 -7.33 -41.58
N VAL A 577 34.08 -8.48 -41.42
CA VAL A 577 35.52 -8.62 -41.66
C VAL A 577 35.77 -8.28 -43.13
N GLY A 578 36.28 -7.06 -43.40
CA GLY A 578 36.70 -6.65 -44.75
C GLY A 578 36.40 -5.21 -45.19
N GLU A 579 35.54 -4.42 -44.53
CA GLU A 579 35.19 -3.08 -45.02
C GLU A 579 35.83 -1.93 -44.20
N ARG A 580 36.44 -0.97 -44.93
CA ARG A 580 37.14 0.19 -44.36
C ARG A 580 36.18 1.15 -43.66
N LEU A 581 36.47 1.44 -42.40
CA LEU A 581 35.75 2.37 -41.53
C LEU A 581 35.94 3.84 -41.93
N THR A 582 34.94 4.45 -42.56
CA THR A 582 34.68 5.91 -42.43
C THR A 582 33.25 6.22 -42.92
N GLN A 583 32.55 7.13 -42.24
CA GLN A 583 31.13 7.51 -42.43
C GLN A 583 30.06 6.47 -42.02
N ASP A 584 30.37 5.17 -42.04
CA ASP A 584 29.42 4.09 -41.75
C ASP A 584 29.16 3.84 -40.25
N SER A 585 30.00 4.36 -39.34
CA SER A 585 29.81 4.16 -37.88
C SER A 585 28.62 4.94 -37.30
N LYS A 586 28.38 6.17 -37.76
CA LYS A 586 27.18 6.95 -37.39
C LYS A 586 25.92 6.32 -37.99
N ALA A 587 25.98 5.85 -39.24
CA ALA A 587 24.88 5.14 -39.87
C ALA A 587 24.59 3.80 -39.18
N THR A 588 25.63 3.11 -38.68
CA THR A 588 25.52 1.87 -37.90
C THR A 588 24.94 2.14 -36.51
N VAL A 589 25.40 3.16 -35.79
CA VAL A 589 24.82 3.56 -34.48
C VAL A 589 23.37 4.02 -34.63
N VAL A 590 23.04 4.77 -35.68
CA VAL A 590 21.65 5.18 -35.98
C VAL A 590 20.79 3.98 -36.37
N ARG A 591 21.32 3.04 -37.16
CA ARG A 591 20.63 1.80 -37.54
C ARG A 591 20.37 0.90 -36.32
N VAL A 592 21.34 0.80 -35.41
CA VAL A 592 21.26 0.03 -34.16
C VAL A 592 20.31 0.69 -33.16
N GLY A 593 20.40 2.01 -32.96
CA GLY A 593 19.47 2.78 -32.13
C GLY A 593 18.04 2.73 -32.65
N ARG A 594 17.86 2.75 -33.98
CA ARG A 594 16.56 2.54 -34.61
C ARG A 594 16.05 1.12 -34.36
N SER A 595 16.91 0.11 -34.47
CA SER A 595 16.54 -1.29 -34.18
C SER A 595 16.15 -1.48 -32.71
N LEU A 596 16.87 -0.87 -31.77
CA LEU A 596 16.56 -0.87 -30.34
C LEU A 596 15.18 -0.27 -30.05
N LEU A 597 14.91 0.92 -30.59
CA LEU A 597 13.64 1.60 -30.41
C LEU A 597 12.46 0.79 -31.00
N VAL A 598 12.70 0.09 -32.11
CA VAL A 598 11.73 -0.77 -32.82
C VAL A 598 11.46 -2.09 -32.09
N LEU A 599 12.49 -2.72 -31.53
CA LEU A 599 12.41 -4.04 -30.87
C LEU A 599 11.88 -3.97 -29.44
N THR A 600 12.04 -2.84 -28.76
CA THR A 600 11.68 -2.65 -27.35
C THR A 600 10.19 -2.95 -27.06
N PRO A 601 9.21 -2.37 -27.77
CA PRO A 601 7.79 -2.66 -27.53
C PRO A 601 7.35 -4.04 -28.06
N LEU A 602 8.00 -4.56 -29.11
CA LEU A 602 7.67 -5.86 -29.71
C LEU A 602 8.09 -7.06 -28.85
N LEU A 603 9.04 -6.86 -27.93
CA LEU A 603 9.58 -7.90 -27.05
C LEU A 603 9.12 -7.77 -25.59
N GLY A 604 8.24 -6.81 -25.30
CA GLY A 604 7.64 -6.64 -23.97
C GLY A 604 8.53 -5.94 -22.94
N LEU A 605 9.62 -5.28 -23.35
CA LEU A 605 10.54 -4.62 -22.41
C LEU A 605 9.87 -3.47 -21.63
N THR A 606 8.82 -2.86 -22.20
CA THR A 606 8.01 -1.82 -21.54
C THR A 606 7.33 -2.32 -20.25
N TRP A 607 7.09 -3.63 -20.14
CA TRP A 607 6.48 -4.23 -18.95
C TRP A 607 7.44 -4.25 -17.74
N GLY A 608 8.76 -4.13 -17.97
CA GLY A 608 9.74 -4.00 -16.90
C GLY A 608 9.53 -2.77 -16.02
N PHE A 609 8.94 -1.69 -16.56
CA PHE A 609 8.55 -0.51 -15.77
C PHE A 609 7.46 -0.80 -14.75
N GLY A 610 6.73 -1.93 -14.89
CA GLY A 610 5.78 -2.42 -13.90
C GLY A 610 6.46 -2.91 -12.61
N ILE A 611 7.76 -3.20 -12.62
CA ILE A 611 8.51 -3.48 -11.37
C ILE A 611 8.51 -2.23 -10.49
N GLY A 612 8.63 -1.04 -11.08
CA GLY A 612 8.60 0.23 -10.34
C GLY A 612 7.29 0.44 -9.59
N THR A 613 6.16 0.06 -10.20
CA THR A 613 4.84 0.15 -9.54
C THR A 613 4.65 -0.89 -8.42
N MET A 614 5.39 -2.00 -8.45
CA MET A 614 5.39 -3.02 -7.39
C MET A 614 6.35 -2.69 -6.23
N VAL A 615 7.52 -2.10 -6.53
CA VAL A 615 8.55 -1.77 -5.53
C VAL A 615 8.23 -0.46 -4.80
N ASP A 616 7.74 0.55 -5.53
CA ASP A 616 7.39 1.86 -5.00
C ASP A 616 5.98 2.25 -5.43
N SER A 617 5.00 1.59 -4.82
CA SER A 617 3.58 1.73 -5.16
C SER A 617 3.02 3.13 -4.89
N ARG A 618 3.72 3.95 -4.11
CA ARG A 618 3.32 5.33 -3.76
C ARG A 618 3.80 6.36 -4.80
N ASN A 619 4.76 6.01 -5.64
CA ASN A 619 5.37 6.94 -6.59
C ASN A 619 4.57 6.98 -7.90
N MET A 620 3.87 8.09 -8.09
CA MET A 620 2.96 8.31 -9.22
C MET A 620 3.68 8.30 -10.58
N ALA A 621 4.97 8.63 -10.63
CA ALA A 621 5.73 8.62 -11.88
C ALA A 621 5.77 7.22 -12.51
N TRP A 622 5.95 6.17 -11.70
CA TRP A 622 5.99 4.79 -12.20
C TRP A 622 4.65 4.37 -12.79
N HIS A 623 3.54 4.72 -12.15
CA HIS A 623 2.19 4.42 -12.64
C HIS A 623 1.89 5.14 -13.96
N VAL A 624 2.25 6.43 -14.08
CA VAL A 624 2.04 7.22 -15.30
C VAL A 624 2.89 6.70 -16.47
N ILE A 625 4.17 6.43 -16.23
CA ILE A 625 5.08 5.91 -17.27
C ILE A 625 4.61 4.53 -17.74
N PHE A 626 4.31 3.63 -16.80
CA PHE A 626 3.84 2.29 -17.12
C PHE A 626 2.51 2.33 -17.88
N ALA A 627 1.52 3.10 -17.42
CA ALA A 627 0.23 3.23 -18.10
C ALA A 627 0.38 3.81 -19.51
N SER A 628 1.18 4.87 -19.68
CA SER A 628 1.40 5.51 -20.99
C SER A 628 2.08 4.57 -21.99
N LEU A 629 3.11 3.83 -21.56
CA LEU A 629 3.81 2.88 -22.42
C LEU A 629 2.90 1.71 -22.84
N ASN A 630 2.11 1.16 -21.92
CA ASN A 630 1.17 0.08 -22.24
C ASN A 630 0.02 0.56 -23.13
N ALA A 631 -0.52 1.76 -22.89
CA ALA A 631 -1.57 2.33 -23.72
C ALA A 631 -1.11 2.57 -25.18
N SER A 632 0.19 2.80 -25.40
CA SER A 632 0.78 2.93 -26.74
C SER A 632 1.23 1.62 -27.39
N GLN A 633 1.12 0.47 -26.70
CA GLN A 633 1.69 -0.80 -27.14
C GLN A 633 1.08 -1.30 -28.47
N GLY A 634 -0.24 -1.24 -28.64
CA GLY A 634 -0.89 -1.60 -29.90
C GLY A 634 -0.42 -0.73 -31.08
N PHE A 635 -0.25 0.57 -30.84
CA PHE A 635 0.23 1.51 -31.86
C PHE A 635 1.67 1.20 -32.27
N PHE A 636 2.53 0.88 -31.31
CA PHE A 636 3.88 0.43 -31.59
C PHE A 636 3.92 -0.87 -32.38
N ILE A 637 3.06 -1.84 -32.06
CA ILE A 637 2.94 -3.09 -32.83
C ILE A 637 2.58 -2.82 -34.29
N LEU A 638 1.61 -1.94 -34.56
CA LEU A 638 1.25 -1.54 -35.93
C LEU A 638 2.41 -0.85 -36.65
N CYS A 639 3.04 0.15 -36.03
CA CYS A 639 4.09 0.95 -36.66
C CYS A 639 5.34 0.09 -36.96
N PHE A 640 5.79 -0.67 -35.97
CA PHE A 640 7.04 -1.44 -36.04
C PHE A 640 6.88 -2.81 -36.70
N GLY A 641 5.73 -3.45 -36.52
CA GLY A 641 5.39 -4.71 -37.18
C GLY A 641 5.15 -4.57 -38.69
N MET A 642 4.54 -3.44 -39.10
CA MET A 642 4.00 -3.29 -40.46
C MET A 642 4.62 -2.14 -41.26
N LEU A 643 4.64 -0.90 -40.73
CA LEU A 643 4.99 0.30 -41.50
C LEU A 643 6.50 0.45 -41.74
N LEU A 644 7.33 -0.09 -40.86
CA LEU A 644 8.78 -0.06 -40.96
C LEU A 644 9.38 -1.26 -41.70
N ASP A 645 8.57 -2.26 -42.05
CA ASP A 645 8.97 -3.33 -42.95
C ASP A 645 8.99 -2.81 -44.40
N SER A 646 10.19 -2.70 -44.97
CA SER A 646 10.38 -2.16 -46.31
C SER A 646 9.67 -2.98 -47.40
N LYS A 647 9.53 -4.29 -47.23
CA LYS A 647 8.83 -5.16 -48.19
C LYS A 647 7.33 -4.96 -48.10
N LEU A 648 6.79 -4.86 -46.88
CA LEU A 648 5.36 -4.66 -46.68
C LEU A 648 4.92 -3.26 -47.10
N ARG A 649 5.73 -2.23 -46.82
CA ARG A 649 5.48 -0.86 -47.28
C ARG A 649 5.43 -0.76 -48.81
N GLN A 650 6.32 -1.46 -49.52
CA GLN A 650 6.29 -1.52 -50.98
C GLN A 650 5.04 -2.26 -51.50
N LEU A 651 4.62 -3.34 -50.85
CA LEU A 651 3.39 -4.07 -51.19
C LEU A 651 2.12 -3.25 -50.92
N LEU A 652 2.08 -2.50 -49.81
CA LEU A 652 1.02 -1.55 -49.47
C LEU A 652 0.93 -0.45 -50.51
N LEU A 653 2.04 0.23 -50.82
CA LEU A 653 2.06 1.30 -51.84
C LEU A 653 1.64 0.79 -53.22
N ASN A 654 2.02 -0.43 -53.60
CA ASN A 654 1.64 -1.02 -54.89
C ASN A 654 0.18 -1.48 -54.97
N LYS A 655 -0.49 -1.77 -53.83
CA LYS A 655 -1.92 -2.12 -53.77
C LYS A 655 -2.84 -0.93 -53.53
N LEU A 656 -2.33 0.14 -52.90
CA LEU A 656 -3.03 1.40 -52.64
C LEU A 656 -2.89 2.41 -53.80
N SER A 657 -1.96 2.21 -54.72
CA SER A 657 -1.82 3.01 -55.96
C SER A 657 -2.99 2.95 -56.97
N PRO A 658 -3.94 2.00 -56.97
CA PRO A 658 -5.11 2.10 -57.84
C PRO A 658 -6.18 3.06 -57.30
N LEU A 659 -6.03 3.61 -56.08
CA LEU A 659 -7.01 4.50 -55.44
C LEU A 659 -6.71 6.00 -55.58
N SER A 660 -5.65 6.38 -56.32
CA SER A 660 -5.45 7.78 -56.74
C SER A 660 -6.13 8.06 -58.08
N PHE A 661 -7.45 7.86 -58.15
CA PHE A 661 -8.28 8.35 -59.26
C PHE A 661 -8.92 9.69 -58.88
N TRP A 662 -8.09 10.69 -58.61
CA TRP A 662 -8.51 12.09 -58.57
C TRP A 662 -7.31 12.98 -58.90
N ASN A 663 -7.02 13.05 -60.20
CA ASN A 663 -6.40 14.20 -60.86
C ASN A 663 -6.39 13.95 -62.37
N GLN A 664 -7.58 13.91 -62.96
CA GLN A 664 -7.73 14.01 -64.41
C GLN A 664 -9.01 14.76 -64.75
N ALA A 665 -9.04 16.06 -64.42
CA ALA A 665 -9.93 17.05 -65.03
C ALA A 665 -9.42 18.47 -64.75
N SER A 666 -8.45 18.94 -65.54
CA SER A 666 -8.62 20.18 -66.32
C SER A 666 -7.40 20.41 -67.20
N LYS A 667 -7.62 20.38 -68.51
CA LYS A 667 -6.80 21.08 -69.50
C LYS A 667 -7.55 22.36 -69.83
N GLN A 668 -6.95 23.53 -69.63
CA GLN A 668 -6.82 24.53 -70.69
C GLN A 668 -5.97 25.74 -70.26
N ASN A 669 -4.90 25.93 -71.04
CA ASN A 669 -4.32 27.18 -71.58
C ASN A 669 -4.29 28.45 -70.71
N SER A 670 -3.08 28.92 -70.40
CA SER A 670 -2.50 30.13 -71.00
C SER A 670 -1.05 30.35 -70.54
N SER A 671 -0.22 30.82 -71.47
CA SER A 671 1.12 31.37 -71.32
C SER A 671 1.24 32.44 -70.23
N ASP A 672 2.32 32.48 -69.45
CA ASP A 672 3.40 33.45 -69.69
C ASP A 672 4.58 33.35 -68.69
N SER A 673 5.75 33.73 -69.22
CA SER A 673 6.96 34.28 -68.61
C SER A 673 7.37 33.97 -67.15
N SER A 674 8.63 33.52 -67.03
CA SER A 674 9.71 34.13 -66.23
C SER A 674 9.42 34.54 -64.77
N VAL A 675 10.18 33.95 -63.83
CA VAL A 675 11.18 34.63 -62.97
C VAL A 675 11.61 33.66 -61.85
N LYS A 676 12.88 33.26 -61.87
CA LYS A 676 13.62 32.90 -60.66
C LYS A 676 14.08 34.20 -59.98
N PRO A 677 14.16 34.21 -58.64
CA PRO A 677 15.38 34.74 -58.04
C PRO A 677 16.08 33.71 -57.15
N ARG A 678 17.37 33.95 -57.02
CA ARG A 678 18.44 33.14 -56.47
C ARG A 678 19.05 33.94 -55.31
N PHE A 679 19.70 33.22 -54.37
CA PHE A 679 20.59 33.70 -53.28
C PHE A 679 19.91 34.21 -51.99
N LYS A 680 20.43 33.98 -50.77
CA LYS A 680 21.85 33.90 -50.33
C LYS A 680 22.01 33.07 -49.03
N LYS A 681 23.16 32.40 -48.89
CA LYS A 681 23.71 31.92 -47.61
C LYS A 681 24.20 33.11 -46.76
N THR A 682 24.17 32.93 -45.42
CA THR A 682 25.31 32.96 -44.45
C THR A 682 24.96 33.76 -43.19
N PHE A 683 24.99 33.14 -42.00
CA PHE A 683 25.94 33.41 -40.89
C PHE A 683 25.41 32.88 -39.53
N ASN A 684 26.26 32.07 -38.88
CA ASN A 684 26.26 31.75 -37.44
C ASN A 684 26.73 32.97 -36.63
N PRO A 685 26.43 33.02 -35.33
CA PRO A 685 27.55 33.29 -34.42
C PRO A 685 27.51 32.56 -33.06
N PHE A 686 28.72 32.45 -32.50
CA PHE A 686 29.13 32.17 -31.11
C PHE A 686 29.39 30.74 -30.63
N GLN A 687 30.66 30.35 -30.78
CA GLN A 687 31.44 29.52 -29.87
C GLN A 687 31.98 30.36 -28.69
N HIS A 688 32.03 29.78 -27.48
CA HIS A 688 33.15 30.03 -26.57
C HIS A 688 33.56 28.75 -25.80
N LYS A 689 34.88 28.54 -25.75
CA LYS A 689 35.60 27.38 -25.22
C LYS A 689 35.76 27.43 -23.70
N ARG A 690 35.81 26.26 -23.05
CA ARG A 690 36.77 25.98 -21.95
C ARG A 690 37.15 24.49 -21.96
N ASN A 691 38.46 24.26 -21.91
CA ASN A 691 39.13 22.94 -21.86
C ASN A 691 39.16 22.42 -20.41
N TYR A 692 39.08 21.10 -20.21
CA TYR A 692 39.87 20.36 -19.22
C TYR A 692 40.17 18.93 -19.71
N VAL A 693 41.25 18.39 -19.14
CA VAL A 693 42.13 17.33 -19.60
C VAL A 693 41.59 15.92 -19.32
N LEU A 694 41.84 14.99 -20.24
CA LEU A 694 41.61 13.56 -20.12
C LEU A 694 42.85 12.90 -19.49
N SER A 695 42.67 12.09 -18.45
CA SER A 695 43.67 11.13 -17.95
C SER A 695 43.01 9.77 -17.84
N TYR A 696 43.75 8.72 -18.24
CA TYR A 696 43.30 7.34 -18.36
C TYR A 696 44.04 6.47 -17.33
N THR A 697 43.31 5.67 -16.57
CA THR A 697 43.66 4.39 -15.89
C THR A 697 42.30 3.75 -15.55
N GLY A 698 41.95 2.47 -15.75
CA GLY A 698 42.67 1.22 -15.57
C GLY A 698 41.88 0.37 -14.55
N GLU A 699 41.12 -0.62 -15.06
CA GLU A 699 40.63 -1.87 -14.41
C GLU A 699 39.68 -1.92 -13.17
N SER A 700 38.64 -2.77 -13.34
CA SER A 700 38.16 -3.85 -12.43
C SER A 700 37.24 -3.59 -11.21
N SER A 701 36.09 -4.31 -11.28
CA SER A 701 35.35 -5.07 -10.25
C SER A 701 34.53 -4.40 -9.12
N ASN A 702 33.25 -4.79 -9.13
CA ASN A 702 32.34 -5.11 -8.01
C ASN A 702 32.09 -4.04 -6.92
N ASP A 703 31.04 -3.25 -7.14
CA ASP A 703 30.42 -2.42 -6.10
C ASP A 703 29.63 -3.28 -5.09
N ILE A 704 30.12 -3.32 -3.85
CA ILE A 704 29.31 -3.60 -2.65
C ILE A 704 29.14 -2.27 -1.93
N THR A 705 27.92 -1.73 -1.95
CA THR A 705 27.54 -0.50 -1.24
C THR A 705 27.61 -0.69 0.28
N LEU A 706 28.39 0.16 0.95
CA LEU A 706 28.57 0.24 2.39
C LEU A 706 27.88 1.53 2.88
N THR A 707 26.68 1.42 3.46
CA THR A 707 25.99 2.57 4.06
C THR A 707 26.47 2.79 5.49
N GLN A 708 27.19 3.89 5.69
CA GLN A 708 27.60 4.47 6.96
C GLN A 708 26.37 5.03 7.70
N PHE A 709 26.23 4.75 8.99
CA PHE A 709 25.36 5.52 9.88
C PHE A 709 26.22 6.20 10.95
N SER A 710 26.14 7.53 10.97
CA SER A 710 26.56 8.40 12.06
C SER A 710 25.49 8.36 13.14
N SER A 711 25.87 8.02 14.38
CA SER A 711 25.04 8.29 15.56
C SER A 711 25.44 9.66 16.10
N THR A 712 24.51 10.62 16.10
CA THR A 712 24.53 11.74 17.02
C THR A 712 23.44 11.50 18.05
N GLU A 713 23.88 11.47 19.32
CA GLU A 713 23.14 11.36 20.59
C GLU A 713 22.62 9.99 21.01
#